data_AF-A0A3Q7IYT6-F1
#
_entry.id   AF-A0A3Q7IYT6-F1
#
_cell.length_a   1.000
_cell.length_b   1.000
_cell.length_c   1.000
_cell.angle_alpha   90.00
_cell.angle_beta   90.00
_cell.angle_gamma   90.00
#
_symmetry.space_group_name_H-M   'P 1'
#
loop_
_entity.id
_entity.type
_entity.pdbx_description
1 polymer ?
#
loop_
_entity_poly.entity_id
_entity_poly.type
_entity_poly.pdbx_seq_one_letter_code
_entity_poly.pdbx_strand_id
1 'polypeptide(L)'
;MNKLFLFQWLLLLIFTKTSLISSKPHKIPRLTPLIENIIQDHSNTFSSSSRNDLPKEFETYYYKQTLDHFNYGPKSYSTFKQRYIINSKYWGGSNSNSPIFAYLGAESSIDRDPLGIGFLTDFAPQFKALLVYMEHRYYGESIPFKTMEEALKDEDSRGYFNSAQAIADYAELLLHIKQKYSAKNSPIIVIGGSYGGMLASWFRMKYPHIALGALASSAPILYFDNITPQNGYYSIVSRDFKEASASCYHTIRKSWAIIDKIASGKNGLSYLSRKFKTCSKLNDPFELKNYLDTMYSVAAQYNSPPSYPVTIVCGGIDGAPKGSHILDRIFAGIVEFNGNSSCYNMNPMPSETSLGWRWQTCSEMVMPIGRGKNDTMFFSAPFNLNNFIKNCKKMYGVSPRPHWVTTYYGGQHRYYGESTPFKTMEEALKDEDSRGYFNSAQAIADYAELLLHIKQKYSAKNSPIIVIGGSYGGMLASWFRMKYPHIALGALASSAPILYFDNITPQNGYYSIVSRDFKEASASCYHTIRKSWAIIDKIASGKNGLSYLSRKFKTCSKLNDPFELKDYLDSMYSEAAQYNSPPSYPVTIVCGGIDGAPKGSHILDRIFAGIVAYKGNSSCYNMNPMPSEEDLGWRWQTCSEMVMPIGRGENDTMFYSDPFNLNNFIKDCKKKYGVSPRSHWITTYYGGQDIKLILQRFASNIIFSNGLRDPYSSAGTKTPLKMLKLKRFSSAVSPAIFNSRNKFQRKEKLISLIALQNPYRWISNRFLDIYQLGNKEAIEKERARLKDEMTRGYFADINELKEHGGKIATANKIIIPAMAAVKFPALEVIHSDGSNVKLPITSTGDGVEANKLEASKASLMCLSFRASSQAMIDSWSKPFLDTFKDSKRVQLYEISLIDSWVLTLSPVKKLLLRMMRKSNPHESKDVVHRQIVYSFGDHYYFRKELKILNLLTGYMFLVDKFGRIRWQASGLATEEELSSLLSCTSFLLDEESK
;
A
#
# COMPACT_ATOMS: atom_id res chain seq x y z
N MET A 1 49.01 38.89 -46.44
CA MET A 1 49.62 37.63 -45.98
C MET A 1 49.99 37.76 -44.50
N ASN A 2 49.87 36.67 -43.72
CA ASN A 2 50.28 36.51 -42.31
C ASN A 2 49.40 37.05 -41.16
N LYS A 3 48.08 36.78 -41.17
CA LYS A 3 47.30 36.63 -39.90
C LYS A 3 46.26 35.50 -39.88
N LEU A 4 46.01 34.80 -41.01
CA LEU A 4 44.98 33.75 -41.08
C LEU A 4 45.48 32.34 -40.71
N PHE A 5 46.80 32.09 -40.71
CA PHE A 5 47.34 30.74 -40.51
C PHE A 5 47.63 30.36 -39.05
N LEU A 6 47.76 31.33 -38.13
CA LEU A 6 47.96 31.03 -36.70
C LEU A 6 46.67 30.67 -35.96
N PHE A 7 45.51 31.12 -36.46
CA PHE A 7 44.22 30.87 -35.79
C PHE A 7 43.67 29.46 -36.08
N GLN A 8 44.08 28.85 -37.20
CA GLN A 8 43.65 27.50 -37.57
C GLN A 8 44.34 26.40 -36.76
N TRP A 9 45.55 26.62 -36.22
CA TRP A 9 46.23 25.64 -35.37
C TRP A 9 45.79 25.69 -33.90
N LEU A 10 45.34 26.85 -33.40
CA LEU A 10 44.82 26.95 -32.02
C LEU A 10 43.45 26.28 -31.85
N LEU A 11 42.61 26.30 -32.90
CA LEU A 11 41.31 25.63 -32.88
C LEU A 11 41.42 24.09 -32.93
N LEU A 12 42.45 23.54 -33.60
CA LEU A 12 42.69 22.09 -33.66
C LEU A 12 43.21 21.49 -32.32
N LEU A 13 43.82 22.30 -31.46
CA LEU A 13 44.23 21.89 -30.10
C LEU A 13 43.09 22.01 -29.06
N ILE A 14 42.04 22.79 -29.35
CA ILE A 14 40.86 22.91 -28.47
C ILE A 14 39.83 21.79 -28.74
N PHE A 15 39.84 21.18 -29.93
CA PHE A 15 38.96 20.04 -30.26
C PHE A 15 39.48 18.65 -29.87
N THR A 16 40.63 18.52 -29.22
CA THR A 16 41.17 17.21 -28.75
C THR A 16 41.10 17.00 -27.23
N LYS A 17 40.43 17.88 -26.47
CA LYS A 17 40.22 17.71 -25.03
C LYS A 17 38.80 18.02 -24.58
N THR A 18 37.79 17.36 -25.15
CA THR A 18 36.52 17.10 -24.44
C THR A 18 35.78 15.92 -25.06
N SER A 19 35.31 15.02 -24.21
CA SER A 19 34.40 13.90 -24.46
C SER A 19 34.92 12.66 -25.21
N LEU A 20 35.94 12.01 -24.64
CA LEU A 20 35.78 10.58 -24.36
C LEU A 20 34.69 10.43 -23.29
N ILE A 21 33.42 10.58 -23.68
CA ILE A 21 32.34 9.99 -22.89
C ILE A 21 32.46 8.51 -23.17
N SER A 22 33.16 7.81 -22.28
CA SER A 22 32.90 6.39 -22.06
C SER A 22 31.38 6.27 -21.98
N SER A 23 30.77 5.69 -23.01
CA SER A 23 29.39 5.23 -22.96
C SER A 23 29.36 4.13 -21.91
N LYS A 24 29.31 4.51 -20.63
CA LYS A 24 28.91 3.60 -19.58
C LYS A 24 27.52 3.14 -20.00
N PRO A 25 27.30 1.84 -20.26
CA PRO A 25 25.99 1.36 -20.63
C PRO A 25 25.01 1.86 -19.56
N HIS A 26 23.89 2.47 -19.97
CA HIS A 26 22.82 2.77 -19.05
C HIS A 26 22.37 1.43 -18.43
N LYS A 27 22.89 1.13 -17.23
CA LYS A 27 22.38 0.03 -16.41
C LYS A 27 20.96 0.42 -16.05
N ILE A 28 20.00 -0.25 -16.68
CA ILE A 28 18.60 -0.20 -16.25
C ILE A 28 18.58 -0.74 -14.81
N PRO A 29 18.09 0.03 -13.82
CA PRO A 29 18.04 -0.40 -12.44
C PRO A 29 17.28 -1.72 -12.32
N ARG A 30 17.91 -2.72 -11.71
CA ARG A 30 17.39 -4.09 -11.66
C ARG A 30 16.61 -4.32 -10.37
N LEU A 31 15.37 -4.79 -10.51
CA LEU A 31 14.48 -5.17 -9.41
C LEU A 31 14.27 -6.69 -9.30
N THR A 32 14.91 -7.48 -10.17
CA THR A 32 14.76 -8.95 -10.25
C THR A 32 16.07 -9.61 -9.82
N PRO A 33 16.03 -10.64 -8.95
CA PRO A 33 17.23 -11.40 -8.57
C PRO A 33 17.84 -12.16 -9.77
N LEU A 34 19.15 -12.40 -9.72
CA LEU A 34 19.90 -13.15 -10.74
C LEU A 34 19.59 -14.66 -10.69
N ILE A 35 19.43 -15.29 -11.86
CA ILE A 35 19.19 -16.74 -12.03
C ILE A 35 20.33 -17.59 -11.47
N GLU A 36 21.59 -17.14 -11.61
CA GLU A 36 22.76 -17.86 -11.06
C GLU A 36 22.65 -18.09 -9.54
N ASN A 37 21.90 -17.24 -8.82
CA ASN A 37 21.70 -17.39 -7.39
C ASN A 37 20.65 -18.44 -7.01
N ILE A 38 19.74 -18.80 -7.92
CA ILE A 38 18.62 -19.74 -7.67
C ILE A 38 18.95 -21.15 -8.16
N ILE A 39 19.71 -21.27 -9.26
CA ILE A 39 20.19 -22.58 -9.74
C ILE A 39 21.07 -23.26 -8.68
N GLN A 40 21.89 -22.49 -7.94
CA GLN A 40 22.71 -23.01 -6.84
C GLN A 40 21.89 -23.55 -5.65
N ASP A 41 20.70 -23.01 -5.35
CA ASP A 41 19.84 -23.53 -4.27
C ASP A 41 19.10 -24.81 -4.67
N HIS A 42 18.90 -25.05 -5.98
CA HIS A 42 18.32 -26.30 -6.49
C HIS A 42 19.36 -27.38 -6.77
N SER A 43 20.61 -27.02 -7.04
CA SER A 43 21.73 -27.96 -7.14
C SER A 43 22.45 -28.06 -5.79
N ASN A 44 21.92 -28.85 -4.86
CA ASN A 44 22.64 -29.23 -3.65
C ASN A 44 23.91 -30.04 -4.02
N THR A 45 24.99 -29.32 -4.27
CA THR A 45 26.36 -29.77 -4.07
C THR A 45 27.00 -28.77 -3.13
N PHE A 46 27.18 -29.19 -1.88
CA PHE A 46 28.12 -28.57 -0.95
C PHE A 46 29.47 -28.42 -1.65
N SER A 47 29.80 -27.20 -2.06
CA SER A 47 31.19 -26.75 -2.12
C SER A 47 31.35 -25.62 -1.12
N SER A 48 32.01 -25.93 -0.02
CA SER A 48 32.42 -25.05 1.07
C SER A 48 33.51 -24.04 0.66
N SER A 49 33.43 -23.44 -0.53
CA SER A 49 34.48 -22.56 -1.04
C SER A 49 33.93 -21.35 -1.81
N SER A 50 33.19 -20.50 -1.11
CA SER A 50 33.31 -19.03 -1.14
C SER A 50 32.09 -18.44 -0.44
N ARG A 51 32.23 -18.07 0.84
CA ARG A 51 31.43 -16.93 1.32
C ARG A 51 31.87 -15.77 0.42
N ASN A 52 31.01 -15.32 -0.48
CA ASN A 52 31.23 -14.06 -1.17
C ASN A 52 31.14 -12.98 -0.08
N ASP A 53 32.28 -12.66 0.53
CA ASP A 53 32.35 -11.60 1.52
C ASP A 53 31.74 -10.35 0.90
N LEU A 54 30.66 -9.86 1.51
CA LEU A 54 30.03 -8.63 1.08
C LEU A 54 31.09 -7.52 1.06
N PRO A 55 31.02 -6.58 0.10
CA PRO A 55 31.93 -5.43 0.09
C PRO A 55 31.94 -4.74 1.44
N LYS A 56 33.09 -4.20 1.87
CA LYS A 56 33.28 -3.63 3.22
C LYS A 56 32.27 -2.53 3.58
N GLU A 57 31.67 -1.88 2.59
CA GLU A 57 30.59 -0.90 2.78
C GLU A 57 29.25 -1.49 3.26
N PHE A 58 29.07 -2.81 3.20
CA PHE A 58 27.91 -3.52 3.72
C PHE A 58 28.26 -4.16 5.06
N GLU A 59 27.69 -3.61 6.13
CA GLU A 59 27.95 -4.04 7.49
C GLU A 59 26.74 -4.81 8.03
N THR A 60 27.00 -6.04 8.51
CA THR A 60 25.98 -6.89 9.12
C THR A 60 25.84 -6.60 10.62
N TYR A 61 24.59 -6.50 11.06
CA TYR A 61 24.20 -6.23 12.43
C TYR A 61 23.08 -7.18 12.88
N TYR A 62 22.86 -7.24 14.19
CA TYR A 62 21.77 -7.99 14.80
C TYR A 62 21.00 -7.10 15.76
N TYR A 63 19.68 -7.11 15.64
CA TYR A 63 18.75 -6.46 16.55
C TYR A 63 18.12 -7.50 17.49
N LYS A 64 17.98 -7.17 18.77
CA LYS A 64 17.26 -8.02 19.74
C LYS A 64 15.76 -7.80 19.55
N GLN A 65 15.17 -8.62 18.70
CA GLN A 65 13.78 -8.53 18.28
C GLN A 65 12.85 -9.23 19.27
N THR A 66 11.68 -8.64 19.51
CA THR A 66 10.62 -9.25 20.32
C THR A 66 10.06 -10.49 19.62
N LEU A 67 9.90 -11.59 20.35
CA LEU A 67 9.38 -12.84 19.79
C LEU A 67 7.94 -12.68 19.30
N ASP A 68 7.07 -12.15 20.16
CA ASP A 68 5.65 -11.94 19.87
C ASP A 68 5.22 -10.48 20.14
N HIS A 69 4.85 -9.79 19.06
CA HIS A 69 4.40 -8.40 19.07
C HIS A 69 2.94 -8.22 19.51
N PHE A 70 2.10 -9.26 19.43
CA PHE A 70 0.64 -9.16 19.54
C PHE A 70 0.06 -9.91 20.75
N ASN A 71 0.92 -10.48 21.60
CA ASN A 71 0.56 -11.13 22.86
C ASN A 71 1.43 -10.59 24.01
N TYR A 72 0.93 -10.73 25.24
CA TYR A 72 1.55 -10.26 26.49
C TYR A 72 1.76 -11.38 27.52
N GLY A 73 1.58 -12.66 27.14
CA GLY A 73 2.02 -13.80 27.96
C GLY A 73 3.54 -13.80 28.17
N PRO A 74 4.08 -14.45 29.21
CA PRO A 74 5.51 -14.39 29.56
C PRO A 74 6.45 -14.74 28.40
N LYS A 75 6.13 -15.78 27.61
CA LYS A 75 6.91 -16.20 26.43
C LYS A 75 7.05 -15.08 25.40
N SER A 76 6.03 -14.23 25.26
CA SER A 76 5.96 -13.13 24.28
C SER A 76 7.08 -12.10 24.43
N TYR A 77 7.61 -11.95 25.65
CA TYR A 77 8.70 -11.03 25.98
C TYR A 77 10.10 -11.60 25.70
N SER A 78 10.18 -12.88 25.31
CA SER A 78 11.44 -13.45 24.84
C SER A 78 11.94 -12.70 23.61
N THR A 79 13.25 -12.69 23.39
CA THR A 79 13.85 -12.00 22.24
C THR A 79 14.72 -12.94 21.43
N PHE A 80 14.81 -12.68 20.14
CA PHE A 80 15.76 -13.33 19.24
C PHE A 80 16.62 -12.33 18.48
N LYS A 81 17.69 -12.79 17.84
CA LYS A 81 18.55 -11.93 17.02
C LYS A 81 17.99 -11.88 15.60
N GLN A 82 17.47 -10.73 15.19
CA GLN A 82 17.11 -10.47 13.80
C GLN A 82 18.29 -9.80 13.09
N ARG A 83 18.73 -10.39 11.99
CA ARG A 83 19.86 -9.91 11.18
C ARG A 83 19.42 -8.78 10.25
N TYR A 84 20.29 -7.79 10.07
CA TYR A 84 20.11 -6.74 9.06
C TYR A 84 21.46 -6.23 8.56
N ILE A 85 21.48 -5.71 7.33
CA ILE A 85 22.68 -5.19 6.66
C ILE A 85 22.49 -3.71 6.39
N ILE A 86 23.49 -2.89 6.69
CA ILE A 86 23.52 -1.44 6.43
C ILE A 86 24.58 -1.10 5.41
N ASN A 87 24.28 -0.16 4.53
CA ASN A 87 25.29 0.56 3.76
C ASN A 87 25.05 2.07 3.83
N SER A 88 26.01 2.76 4.44
CA SER A 88 25.98 4.21 4.70
C SER A 88 26.88 5.02 3.77
N LYS A 89 27.56 4.39 2.80
CA LYS A 89 28.59 4.99 1.93
C LYS A 89 28.14 6.29 1.24
N TYR A 90 26.88 6.34 0.81
CA TYR A 90 26.30 7.49 0.12
C TYR A 90 25.32 8.29 0.96
N TRP A 91 25.14 7.92 2.23
CA TRP A 91 24.11 8.54 3.06
C TRP A 91 24.46 9.99 3.39
N GLY A 92 23.55 10.92 3.11
CA GLY A 92 23.76 12.35 3.33
C GLY A 92 23.70 12.78 4.80
N GLY A 93 23.58 11.86 5.75
CA GLY A 93 23.51 12.13 7.19
C GLY A 93 22.12 12.57 7.68
N SER A 94 21.98 12.67 9.01
CA SER A 94 20.73 12.95 9.70
C SER A 94 20.15 14.34 9.43
N ASN A 95 20.99 15.34 9.16
CA ASN A 95 20.59 16.74 9.00
C ASN A 95 20.09 17.09 7.59
N SER A 96 20.24 16.19 6.61
CA SER A 96 19.91 16.45 5.21
C SER A 96 18.55 15.90 4.77
N ASN A 97 17.76 15.34 5.70
CA ASN A 97 16.52 14.61 5.40
C ASN A 97 16.70 13.52 4.33
N SER A 98 17.92 12.96 4.23
CA SER A 98 18.24 11.91 3.28
C SER A 98 17.40 10.66 3.56
N PRO A 99 16.82 10.01 2.53
CA PRO A 99 15.93 8.88 2.69
C PRO A 99 16.65 7.64 3.21
N ILE A 100 15.87 6.76 3.84
CA ILE A 100 16.27 5.38 4.14
C ILE A 100 15.57 4.50 3.10
N PHE A 101 16.33 3.75 2.31
CA PHE A 101 15.82 2.70 1.43
C PHE A 101 15.93 1.37 2.16
N ALA A 102 14.77 0.83 2.54
CA ALA A 102 14.65 -0.35 3.38
C ALA A 102 14.12 -1.53 2.57
N TYR A 103 14.98 -2.49 2.26
CA TYR A 103 14.59 -3.75 1.66
C TYR A 103 14.01 -4.68 2.72
N LEU A 104 12.77 -5.12 2.50
CA LEU A 104 12.09 -6.09 3.35
C LEU A 104 12.40 -7.50 2.85
N GLY A 105 13.22 -8.23 3.60
CA GLY A 105 13.56 -9.62 3.32
C GLY A 105 12.30 -10.47 3.16
N ALA A 106 12.39 -11.44 2.25
CA ALA A 106 11.28 -12.28 1.85
C ALA A 106 11.49 -13.70 2.40
N GLU A 107 11.25 -14.72 1.58
CA GLU A 107 11.31 -16.14 1.93
C GLU A 107 12.72 -16.77 1.87
N SER A 108 13.78 -16.03 2.20
CA SER A 108 15.17 -16.53 2.12
C SER A 108 16.18 -15.69 2.94
N SER A 109 17.41 -16.20 3.06
CA SER A 109 18.55 -15.46 3.62
C SER A 109 18.87 -14.21 2.80
N ILE A 110 19.18 -13.11 3.49
CA ILE A 110 19.55 -11.83 2.85
C ILE A 110 21.01 -11.76 2.36
N ASP A 111 21.79 -12.86 2.43
CA ASP A 111 23.23 -12.86 2.09
C ASP A 111 23.51 -12.34 0.67
N ARG A 112 22.63 -12.68 -0.28
CA ARG A 112 22.79 -12.36 -1.70
C ARG A 112 22.04 -11.10 -2.12
N ASP A 113 21.16 -10.57 -1.27
CA ASP A 113 20.29 -9.44 -1.62
C ASP A 113 21.06 -8.16 -1.94
N PRO A 114 22.10 -7.74 -1.18
CA PRO A 114 22.85 -6.52 -1.49
C PRO A 114 23.56 -6.55 -2.85
N LEU A 115 23.92 -7.73 -3.34
CA LEU A 115 24.59 -7.94 -4.63
C LEU A 115 23.59 -8.23 -5.76
N GLY A 116 22.50 -8.93 -5.45
CA GLY A 116 21.47 -9.33 -6.41
C GLY A 116 20.47 -8.22 -6.75
N ILE A 117 20.25 -7.26 -5.85
CA ILE A 117 19.21 -6.23 -5.98
C ILE A 117 19.83 -4.86 -6.26
N GLY A 118 20.05 -4.59 -7.54
CA GLY A 118 20.74 -3.38 -7.99
C GLY A 118 20.01 -2.08 -7.69
N PHE A 119 18.67 -2.08 -7.60
CA PHE A 119 17.89 -0.84 -7.43
C PHE A 119 18.34 0.02 -6.25
N LEU A 120 18.57 -0.57 -5.07
CA LEU A 120 18.94 0.20 -3.88
C LEU A 120 20.32 0.85 -4.06
N THR A 121 21.30 0.08 -4.53
CA THR A 121 22.69 0.52 -4.70
C THR A 121 22.86 1.49 -5.86
N ASP A 122 22.13 1.29 -6.96
CA ASP A 122 22.14 2.15 -8.15
C ASP A 122 21.59 3.56 -7.83
N PHE A 123 20.58 3.65 -6.96
CA PHE A 123 19.94 4.92 -6.60
C PHE A 123 20.48 5.57 -5.33
N ALA A 124 21.26 4.86 -4.51
CA ALA A 124 21.84 5.40 -3.28
C ALA A 124 22.63 6.71 -3.49
N PRO A 125 23.50 6.85 -4.51
CA PRO A 125 24.25 8.10 -4.72
C PRO A 125 23.35 9.29 -5.09
N GLN A 126 22.32 9.04 -5.91
CA GLN A 126 21.42 10.10 -6.38
C GLN A 126 20.56 10.66 -5.25
N PHE A 127 20.02 9.77 -4.41
CA PHE A 127 19.15 10.15 -3.30
C PHE A 127 19.92 10.42 -2.00
N LYS A 128 21.23 10.19 -1.99
CA LYS A 128 22.07 10.16 -0.78
C LYS A 128 21.49 9.25 0.29
N ALA A 129 20.98 8.08 -0.11
CA ALA A 129 20.17 7.22 0.75
C ALA A 129 21.01 6.36 1.69
N LEU A 130 20.47 6.09 2.89
CA LEU A 130 20.92 4.99 3.75
C LEU A 130 20.26 3.71 3.27
N LEU A 131 21.06 2.67 2.98
CA LEU A 131 20.52 1.38 2.58
C LEU A 131 20.40 0.46 3.79
N VAL A 132 19.26 -0.22 3.91
CA VAL A 132 18.96 -1.18 4.96
C VAL A 132 18.35 -2.42 4.32
N TYR A 133 18.93 -3.59 4.56
CA TYR A 133 18.34 -4.89 4.19
C TYR A 133 18.00 -5.61 5.48
N MET A 134 16.73 -6.00 5.67
CA MET A 134 16.26 -6.58 6.92
C MET A 134 15.84 -8.01 6.66
N GLU A 135 16.41 -8.97 7.40
CA GLU A 135 16.07 -10.37 7.24
C GLU A 135 14.72 -10.69 7.88
N HIS A 136 13.96 -11.52 7.19
CA HIS A 136 12.66 -11.99 7.68
C HIS A 136 12.87 -12.98 8.83
N ARG A 137 12.06 -12.89 9.88
CA ARG A 137 12.06 -13.91 10.95
C ARG A 137 11.89 -15.32 10.36
N TYR A 138 12.57 -16.32 10.92
CA TYR A 138 12.57 -17.73 10.46
C TYR A 138 13.27 -18.01 9.12
N TYR A 139 14.00 -17.03 8.56
CA TYR A 139 14.85 -17.27 7.40
C TYR A 139 16.29 -16.84 7.68
N GLY A 140 17.24 -17.56 7.09
CA GLY A 140 18.66 -17.25 7.21
C GLY A 140 19.15 -17.40 8.64
N GLU A 141 19.70 -16.33 9.22
CA GLU A 141 20.21 -16.36 10.59
C GLU A 141 19.20 -15.84 11.62
N SER A 142 18.02 -15.39 11.17
CA SER A 142 17.02 -14.72 12.00
C SER A 142 15.97 -15.69 12.57
N ILE A 143 16.43 -16.79 13.19
CA ILE A 143 15.57 -17.87 13.68
C ILE A 143 15.36 -17.77 15.21
N PRO A 144 14.12 -17.62 15.72
CA PRO A 144 13.90 -17.40 17.15
C PRO A 144 14.31 -18.54 18.09
N PHE A 145 14.26 -19.78 17.61
CA PHE A 145 14.53 -20.99 18.40
C PHE A 145 15.81 -21.70 17.97
N LYS A 146 16.86 -20.94 17.62
CA LYS A 146 18.19 -21.41 17.17
C LYS A 146 18.22 -22.13 15.82
N THR A 147 17.36 -23.13 15.60
CA THR A 147 17.32 -23.91 14.35
C THR A 147 15.92 -23.92 13.75
N MET A 148 15.84 -24.03 12.42
CA MET A 148 14.54 -24.09 11.74
C MET A 148 13.75 -25.33 12.15
N GLU A 149 14.41 -26.45 12.40
CA GLU A 149 13.77 -27.69 12.85
C GLU A 149 13.07 -27.51 14.20
N GLU A 150 13.76 -26.91 15.18
CA GLU A 150 13.17 -26.58 16.48
C GLU A 150 12.04 -25.57 16.34
N ALA A 151 12.26 -24.52 15.54
CA ALA A 151 11.27 -23.47 15.30
C ALA A 151 9.99 -23.95 14.60
N LEU A 152 10.09 -25.06 13.84
CA LEU A 152 8.97 -25.71 13.17
C LEU A 152 8.43 -26.94 13.91
N LYS A 153 8.94 -27.31 15.09
CA LYS A 153 8.59 -28.57 15.75
C LYS A 153 7.23 -28.56 16.44
N ASP A 154 6.96 -27.56 17.27
CA ASP A 154 5.73 -27.44 18.05
C ASP A 154 4.77 -26.34 17.53
N GLU A 155 3.50 -26.43 17.91
CA GLU A 155 2.44 -25.53 17.41
C GLU A 155 2.62 -24.08 17.88
N ASP A 156 3.09 -23.88 19.12
CA ASP A 156 3.31 -22.55 19.70
C ASP A 156 4.45 -21.81 18.97
N SER A 157 5.59 -22.48 18.80
CA SER A 157 6.78 -21.92 18.14
C SER A 157 6.52 -21.56 16.67
N ARG A 158 5.71 -22.35 15.96
CA ARG A 158 5.30 -22.04 14.58
C ARG A 158 4.35 -20.85 14.49
N GLY A 159 3.57 -20.58 15.54
CA GLY A 159 2.61 -19.49 15.61
C GLY A 159 3.23 -18.10 15.36
N TYR A 160 4.49 -17.89 15.77
CA TYR A 160 5.18 -16.61 15.55
C TYR A 160 5.74 -16.45 14.13
N PHE A 161 5.63 -17.46 13.27
CA PHE A 161 6.06 -17.42 11.87
C PHE A 161 4.90 -17.00 10.96
N ASN A 162 4.64 -15.70 10.93
CA ASN A 162 3.61 -15.10 10.08
C ASN A 162 3.99 -13.66 9.65
N SER A 163 3.29 -13.18 8.64
CA SER A 163 3.51 -11.89 7.98
C SER A 163 3.25 -10.69 8.91
N ALA A 164 2.27 -10.78 9.81
CA ALA A 164 1.93 -9.69 10.73
C ALA A 164 3.07 -9.46 11.72
N GLN A 165 3.66 -10.53 12.24
CA GLN A 165 4.84 -10.47 13.10
C GLN A 165 6.07 -9.93 12.35
N ALA A 166 6.29 -10.38 11.11
CA ALA A 166 7.42 -9.91 10.31
C ALA A 166 7.35 -8.41 9.97
N ILE A 167 6.18 -7.87 9.62
CA ILE A 167 6.05 -6.42 9.40
C ILE A 167 6.16 -5.61 10.70
N ALA A 168 5.79 -6.19 11.86
CA ALA A 168 6.04 -5.56 13.15
C ALA A 168 7.54 -5.55 13.49
N ASP A 169 8.28 -6.61 13.16
CA ASP A 169 9.74 -6.65 13.30
C ASP A 169 10.40 -5.50 12.54
N TYR A 170 10.02 -5.35 11.26
CA TYR A 170 10.52 -4.28 10.42
C TYR A 170 10.18 -2.89 10.96
N ALA A 171 9.02 -2.74 11.62
CA ALA A 171 8.63 -1.47 12.21
C ALA A 171 9.53 -1.10 13.39
N GLU A 172 9.73 -2.02 14.33
CA GLU A 172 10.64 -1.82 15.48
C GLU A 172 12.08 -1.57 15.02
N LEU A 173 12.56 -2.37 14.06
CA LEU A 173 13.93 -2.25 13.55
C LEU A 173 14.16 -0.91 12.84
N LEU A 174 13.21 -0.45 12.02
CA LEU A 174 13.33 0.85 11.35
C LEU A 174 13.30 2.03 12.33
N LEU A 175 12.48 1.94 13.38
CA LEU A 175 12.46 2.96 14.44
C LEU A 175 13.77 2.94 15.25
N HIS A 176 14.31 1.76 15.55
CA HIS A 176 15.62 1.60 16.17
C HIS A 176 16.73 2.23 15.30
N ILE A 177 16.73 1.98 13.99
CA ILE A 177 17.69 2.56 13.05
C ILE A 177 17.56 4.09 13.03
N LYS A 178 16.34 4.62 12.97
CA LYS A 178 16.12 6.07 13.05
C LYS A 178 16.70 6.68 14.33
N GLN A 179 16.55 6.01 15.47
CA GLN A 179 17.11 6.47 16.73
C GLN A 179 18.65 6.38 16.72
N LYS A 180 19.20 5.21 16.36
CA LYS A 180 20.66 4.94 16.32
C LYS A 180 21.41 5.93 15.44
N TYR A 181 20.83 6.29 14.28
CA TYR A 181 21.45 7.21 13.32
C TYR A 181 20.97 8.66 13.47
N SER A 182 20.22 9.00 14.52
CA SER A 182 19.61 10.33 14.71
C SER A 182 18.80 10.80 13.49
N ALA A 183 18.24 9.87 12.71
CA ALA A 183 17.59 10.08 11.43
C ALA A 183 16.06 10.23 11.56
N LYS A 184 15.60 10.94 12.61
CA LYS A 184 14.17 11.06 12.94
C LYS A 184 13.33 11.57 11.75
N ASN A 185 13.84 12.60 11.07
CA ASN A 185 13.19 13.26 9.94
C ASN A 185 13.43 12.58 8.58
N SER A 186 14.30 11.56 8.52
CA SER A 186 14.58 10.85 7.27
C SER A 186 13.32 10.09 6.80
N PRO A 187 12.88 10.30 5.54
CA PRO A 187 11.77 9.54 4.99
C PRO A 187 12.20 8.10 4.70
N ILE A 188 11.38 7.12 5.07
CA ILE A 188 11.64 5.71 4.76
C ILE A 188 10.86 5.32 3.50
N ILE A 189 11.52 4.70 2.53
CA ILE A 189 10.89 4.00 1.41
C ILE A 189 11.16 2.51 1.59
N VAL A 190 10.11 1.72 1.76
CA VAL A 190 10.22 0.25 1.86
C VAL A 190 10.17 -0.37 0.48
N ILE A 191 10.98 -1.39 0.25
CA ILE A 191 11.21 -1.99 -1.07
C ILE A 191 11.17 -3.51 -0.89
N GLY A 192 10.58 -4.22 -1.83
CA GLY A 192 10.62 -5.69 -1.83
C GLY A 192 10.18 -6.28 -3.16
N GLY A 193 10.63 -7.51 -3.42
CA GLY A 193 10.22 -8.33 -4.57
C GLY A 193 9.44 -9.57 -4.13
N SER A 194 8.56 -10.10 -4.98
CA SER A 194 7.78 -11.32 -4.66
C SER A 194 6.97 -11.15 -3.36
N TYR A 195 7.09 -12.08 -2.41
CA TYR A 195 6.54 -11.96 -1.06
C TYR A 195 7.10 -10.75 -0.30
N GLY A 196 8.38 -10.42 -0.45
CA GLY A 196 8.95 -9.16 0.06
C GLY A 196 8.25 -7.92 -0.48
N GLY A 197 7.78 -7.98 -1.74
CA GLY A 197 6.95 -6.94 -2.34
C GLY A 197 5.55 -6.87 -1.73
N MET A 198 4.96 -8.01 -1.39
CA MET A 198 3.71 -8.08 -0.62
C MET A 198 3.91 -7.43 0.75
N LEU A 199 4.97 -7.82 1.47
CA LEU A 199 5.36 -7.22 2.75
C LEU A 199 5.59 -5.71 2.63
N ALA A 200 6.26 -5.22 1.59
CA ALA A 200 6.49 -3.78 1.39
C ALA A 200 5.17 -3.02 1.20
N SER A 201 4.25 -3.59 0.41
CA SER A 201 2.92 -3.02 0.21
C SER A 201 2.10 -3.01 1.50
N TRP A 202 2.08 -4.12 2.24
CA TRP A 202 1.33 -4.29 3.47
C TRP A 202 1.91 -3.47 4.62
N PHE A 203 3.23 -3.41 4.74
CA PHE A 203 3.93 -2.55 5.67
C PHE A 203 3.51 -1.11 5.47
N ARG A 204 3.47 -0.65 4.22
CA ARG A 204 3.02 0.71 3.91
C ARG A 204 1.55 0.95 4.24
N MET A 205 0.68 -0.05 4.05
CA MET A 205 -0.74 0.03 4.41
C MET A 205 -0.95 0.05 5.92
N LYS A 206 -0.18 -0.75 6.68
CA LYS A 206 -0.33 -0.93 8.13
C LYS A 206 0.48 0.06 8.97
N TYR A 207 1.62 0.53 8.48
CA TYR A 207 2.53 1.47 9.15
C TYR A 207 2.80 2.71 8.28
N PRO A 208 1.75 3.41 7.80
CA PRO A 208 1.92 4.57 6.93
C PRO A 208 2.59 5.76 7.62
N HIS A 209 2.67 5.74 8.95
CA HIS A 209 3.40 6.70 9.79
C HIS A 209 4.91 6.44 9.84
N ILE A 210 5.36 5.23 9.51
CA ILE A 210 6.79 4.88 9.46
C ILE A 210 7.32 5.01 8.03
N ALA A 211 6.69 4.35 7.06
CA ALA A 211 7.11 4.36 5.67
C ALA A 211 6.36 5.42 4.86
N LEU A 212 7.08 6.29 4.16
CA LEU A 212 6.52 7.32 3.26
C LEU A 212 5.97 6.71 1.96
N GLY A 213 6.56 5.62 1.49
CA GLY A 213 6.20 4.94 0.26
C GLY A 213 6.68 3.50 0.24
N ALA A 214 6.14 2.73 -0.70
CA ALA A 214 6.57 1.37 -0.97
C ALA A 214 6.84 1.18 -2.46
N LEU A 215 7.90 0.44 -2.78
CA LEU A 215 8.13 -0.16 -4.09
C LEU A 215 7.92 -1.67 -3.98
N ALA A 216 6.74 -2.12 -4.40
CA ALA A 216 6.35 -3.53 -4.39
C ALA A 216 6.56 -4.13 -5.79
N SER A 217 7.71 -4.76 -6.01
CA SER A 217 8.07 -5.35 -7.29
C SER A 217 7.47 -6.75 -7.42
N SER A 218 6.68 -6.99 -8.47
CA SER A 218 6.08 -8.31 -8.77
C SER A 218 5.36 -8.95 -7.58
N ALA A 219 4.63 -8.15 -6.78
CA ALA A 219 3.95 -8.60 -5.57
C ALA A 219 2.55 -9.17 -5.88
N PRO A 220 2.31 -10.49 -5.72
CA PRO A 220 1.04 -11.13 -6.07
C PRO A 220 -0.07 -10.91 -5.02
N ILE A 221 -0.32 -9.67 -4.60
CA ILE A 221 -1.29 -9.32 -3.54
C ILE A 221 -2.76 -9.69 -3.87
N LEU A 222 -3.06 -10.06 -5.11
CA LEU A 222 -4.40 -10.43 -5.59
C LEU A 222 -4.60 -11.94 -5.77
N TYR A 223 -3.61 -12.77 -5.44
CA TYR A 223 -3.68 -14.23 -5.58
C TYR A 223 -4.37 -14.94 -4.41
N PHE A 224 -5.28 -14.25 -3.72
CA PHE A 224 -6.05 -14.78 -2.61
C PHE A 224 -7.54 -14.86 -2.96
N ASP A 225 -8.26 -15.72 -2.25
CA ASP A 225 -9.69 -15.98 -2.50
C ASP A 225 -9.96 -16.30 -3.98
N ASN A 226 -11.06 -15.80 -4.54
CA ASN A 226 -11.37 -15.91 -5.96
C ASN A 226 -11.15 -14.56 -6.69
N ILE A 227 -10.19 -13.74 -6.21
CA ILE A 227 -9.89 -12.43 -6.83
C ILE A 227 -9.24 -12.63 -8.19
N THR A 228 -8.23 -13.52 -8.27
CA THR A 228 -7.54 -13.89 -9.50
C THR A 228 -7.99 -15.29 -9.95
N PRO A 229 -8.20 -15.56 -11.25
CA PRO A 229 -8.52 -16.90 -11.73
C PRO A 229 -7.44 -17.92 -11.32
N GLN A 230 -7.85 -19.12 -10.89
CA GLN A 230 -6.94 -20.15 -10.40
C GLN A 230 -5.84 -20.51 -11.42
N ASN A 231 -6.19 -20.54 -12.70
CA ASN A 231 -5.28 -20.84 -13.81
C ASN A 231 -4.44 -19.64 -14.28
N GLY A 232 -4.58 -18.47 -13.66
CA GLY A 232 -3.92 -17.23 -14.08
C GLY A 232 -2.41 -17.40 -14.21
N TYR A 233 -1.76 -18.00 -13.20
CA TYR A 233 -0.31 -18.23 -13.22
C TYR A 233 0.11 -19.12 -14.40
N TYR A 234 -0.45 -20.33 -14.49
CA TYR A 234 -0.09 -21.29 -15.54
C TYR A 234 -0.49 -20.86 -16.95
N SER A 235 -1.49 -19.98 -17.08
CA SER A 235 -1.86 -19.38 -18.37
C SER A 235 -0.77 -18.45 -18.89
N ILE A 236 -0.15 -17.67 -18.00
CA ILE A 236 0.99 -16.80 -18.35
C ILE A 236 2.21 -17.65 -18.69
N VAL A 237 2.57 -18.62 -17.85
CA VAL A 237 3.69 -19.55 -18.14
C VAL A 237 3.50 -20.24 -19.49
N SER A 238 2.28 -20.72 -19.77
CA SER A 238 1.95 -21.32 -21.08
C SER A 238 2.10 -20.36 -22.25
N ARG A 239 1.76 -19.09 -22.06
CA ARG A 239 1.89 -18.05 -23.07
C ARG A 239 3.36 -17.76 -23.34
N ASP A 240 4.18 -17.61 -22.32
CA ASP A 240 5.62 -17.29 -22.47
C ASP A 240 6.33 -18.38 -23.30
N PHE A 241 6.03 -19.65 -23.04
CA PHE A 241 6.54 -20.77 -23.85
C PHE A 241 6.00 -20.77 -25.28
N LYS A 242 4.73 -20.43 -25.46
CA LYS A 242 4.10 -20.37 -26.79
C LYS A 242 4.66 -19.23 -27.64
N GLU A 243 4.93 -18.09 -27.03
CA GLU A 243 5.55 -16.91 -27.66
C GLU A 243 7.01 -17.19 -28.02
N ALA A 244 7.76 -17.89 -27.16
CA ALA A 244 9.12 -18.34 -27.48
C ALA A 244 9.16 -19.38 -28.60
N SER A 245 8.29 -20.40 -28.55
CA SER A 245 8.10 -21.36 -29.64
C SER A 245 6.79 -22.15 -29.53
N ALA A 246 5.96 -22.06 -30.57
CA ALA A 246 4.75 -22.88 -30.67
C ALA A 246 5.06 -24.40 -30.74
N SER A 247 6.16 -24.79 -31.38
CA SER A 247 6.60 -26.20 -31.44
C SER A 247 6.96 -26.73 -30.06
N CYS A 248 7.74 -25.97 -29.30
CA CYS A 248 8.12 -26.25 -27.92
C CYS A 248 6.88 -26.39 -27.03
N TYR A 249 5.97 -25.42 -27.07
CA TYR A 249 4.68 -25.45 -26.36
C TYR A 249 3.87 -26.72 -26.66
N HIS A 250 3.69 -27.06 -27.94
CA HIS A 250 2.92 -28.25 -28.34
C HIS A 250 3.62 -29.55 -27.94
N THR A 251 4.96 -29.56 -27.95
CA THR A 251 5.79 -30.68 -27.52
C THR A 251 5.64 -30.93 -26.02
N ILE A 252 5.74 -29.88 -25.19
CA ILE A 252 5.49 -29.98 -23.75
C ILE A 252 4.06 -30.45 -23.48
N ARG A 253 3.06 -29.84 -24.13
CA ARG A 253 1.66 -30.19 -23.92
C ARG A 253 1.35 -31.67 -24.24
N LYS A 254 1.97 -32.22 -25.29
CA LYS A 254 1.79 -33.63 -25.68
C LYS A 254 2.58 -34.60 -24.80
N SER A 255 3.68 -34.17 -24.20
CA SER A 255 4.57 -35.07 -23.45
C SER A 255 3.89 -35.67 -22.21
N TRP A 256 3.00 -34.94 -21.54
CA TRP A 256 2.34 -35.39 -20.31
C TRP A 256 1.56 -36.71 -20.48
N ALA A 257 0.73 -36.80 -21.51
CA ALA A 257 -0.04 -38.02 -21.79
C ALA A 257 0.86 -39.20 -22.20
N ILE A 258 2.01 -38.91 -22.80
CA ILE A 258 2.99 -39.92 -23.23
C ILE A 258 3.78 -40.45 -22.03
N ILE A 259 4.14 -39.57 -21.09
CA ILE A 259 4.72 -39.97 -19.80
C ILE A 259 3.75 -40.89 -19.06
N ASP A 260 2.48 -40.50 -18.92
CA ASP A 260 1.46 -41.32 -18.22
C ASP A 260 1.26 -42.68 -18.91
N LYS A 261 1.18 -42.70 -20.26
CA LYS A 261 1.05 -43.93 -21.04
C LYS A 261 2.24 -44.87 -20.83
N ILE A 262 3.46 -44.36 -20.92
CA ILE A 262 4.67 -45.19 -20.74
C ILE A 262 4.77 -45.67 -19.30
N ALA A 263 4.49 -44.81 -18.31
CA ALA A 263 4.53 -45.16 -16.90
C ALA A 263 3.56 -46.31 -16.54
N SER A 264 2.39 -46.36 -17.18
CA SER A 264 1.40 -47.45 -17.00
C SER A 264 1.82 -48.81 -17.58
N GLY A 265 2.85 -48.84 -18.44
CA GLY A 265 3.36 -50.06 -19.05
C GLY A 265 4.27 -50.87 -18.13
N LYS A 266 4.48 -52.15 -18.45
CA LYS A 266 5.42 -53.02 -17.73
C LYS A 266 6.84 -52.42 -17.78
N ASN A 267 7.47 -52.24 -16.61
CA ASN A 267 8.77 -51.58 -16.47
C ASN A 267 8.83 -50.11 -16.96
N GLY A 268 7.67 -49.45 -17.13
CA GLY A 268 7.55 -48.09 -17.64
C GLY A 268 8.31 -47.04 -16.84
N LEU A 269 8.15 -47.04 -15.51
CA LEU A 269 8.86 -46.13 -14.61
C LEU A 269 10.38 -46.34 -14.64
N SER A 270 10.83 -47.59 -14.78
CA SER A 270 12.25 -47.93 -14.93
C SER A 270 12.82 -47.42 -16.26
N TYR A 271 12.04 -47.53 -17.34
CA TYR A 271 12.39 -46.92 -18.63
C TYR A 271 12.50 -45.39 -18.52
N LEU A 272 11.51 -44.73 -17.91
CA LEU A 272 11.53 -43.27 -17.71
C LEU A 272 12.72 -42.83 -16.85
N SER A 273 13.04 -43.57 -15.79
CA SER A 273 14.20 -43.31 -14.93
C SER A 273 15.50 -43.29 -15.73
N ARG A 274 15.70 -44.29 -16.62
CA ARG A 274 16.87 -44.32 -17.52
C ARG A 274 16.82 -43.20 -18.57
N LYS A 275 15.64 -42.96 -19.16
CA LYS A 275 15.44 -41.97 -20.23
C LYS A 275 15.79 -40.54 -19.79
N PHE A 276 15.41 -40.21 -18.55
CA PHE A 276 15.62 -38.90 -17.95
C PHE A 276 16.85 -38.84 -17.02
N LYS A 277 17.67 -39.91 -17.00
CA LYS A 277 18.83 -40.05 -16.10
C LYS A 277 18.51 -39.65 -14.65
N THR A 278 17.44 -40.19 -14.07
CA THR A 278 17.07 -39.84 -12.69
C THR A 278 18.08 -40.41 -11.69
N CYS A 279 18.42 -39.66 -10.63
CA CYS A 279 19.37 -40.13 -9.62
C CYS A 279 18.83 -41.32 -8.79
N SER A 280 17.51 -41.37 -8.60
CA SER A 280 16.79 -42.48 -7.96
C SER A 280 15.76 -43.05 -8.94
N LYS A 281 15.35 -44.31 -8.71
CA LYS A 281 14.25 -44.91 -9.47
C LYS A 281 12.94 -44.20 -9.12
N LEU A 282 12.16 -43.85 -10.15
CA LEU A 282 10.82 -43.26 -9.99
C LEU A 282 9.86 -44.30 -9.39
N ASN A 283 9.13 -43.92 -8.34
CA ASN A 283 8.05 -44.74 -7.76
C ASN A 283 6.68 -44.30 -8.26
N ASP A 284 6.52 -43.00 -8.54
CA ASP A 284 5.30 -42.41 -9.08
C ASP A 284 5.64 -41.55 -10.32
N PRO A 285 4.91 -41.66 -11.45
CA PRO A 285 5.12 -40.76 -12.59
C PRO A 285 4.95 -39.26 -12.23
N PHE A 286 4.23 -38.96 -11.15
CA PHE A 286 4.08 -37.61 -10.63
C PHE A 286 5.43 -36.98 -10.22
N GLU A 287 6.42 -37.75 -9.77
CA GLU A 287 7.75 -37.23 -9.40
C GLU A 287 8.41 -36.51 -10.60
N LEU A 288 8.47 -37.17 -11.75
CA LEU A 288 8.99 -36.60 -13.00
C LEU A 288 8.13 -35.43 -13.50
N LYS A 289 6.80 -35.57 -13.41
CA LYS A 289 5.89 -34.51 -13.87
C LYS A 289 6.02 -33.25 -13.03
N ASN A 290 6.18 -33.38 -11.71
CA ASN A 290 6.35 -32.28 -10.77
C ASN A 290 7.70 -31.58 -10.97
N TYR A 291 8.77 -32.33 -11.22
CA TYR A 291 10.08 -31.79 -11.57
C TYR A 291 10.01 -30.94 -12.85
N LEU A 292 9.45 -31.49 -13.93
CA LEU A 292 9.29 -30.78 -15.21
C LEU A 292 8.39 -29.55 -15.07
N ASP A 293 7.30 -29.67 -14.31
CA ASP A 293 6.39 -28.55 -14.04
C ASP A 293 7.12 -27.37 -13.37
N THR A 294 7.89 -27.68 -12.32
CA THR A 294 8.71 -26.72 -11.59
C THR A 294 9.74 -26.07 -12.52
N MET A 295 10.45 -26.86 -13.33
CA MET A 295 11.43 -26.36 -14.29
C MET A 295 10.82 -25.36 -15.27
N TYR A 296 9.69 -25.68 -15.89
CA TYR A 296 9.02 -24.77 -16.83
C TYR A 296 8.49 -23.52 -16.13
N SER A 297 7.92 -23.67 -14.93
CA SER A 297 7.41 -22.54 -14.14
C SER A 297 8.53 -21.59 -13.73
N VAL A 298 9.67 -22.10 -13.27
CA VAL A 298 10.87 -21.32 -12.90
C VAL A 298 11.46 -20.64 -14.13
N ALA A 299 11.57 -21.35 -15.26
CA ALA A 299 12.08 -20.77 -16.50
C ALA A 299 11.26 -19.55 -16.95
N ALA A 300 9.94 -19.63 -16.88
CA ALA A 300 9.04 -18.51 -17.18
C ALA A 300 9.11 -17.39 -16.13
N GLN A 301 9.07 -17.74 -14.84
CA GLN A 301 9.08 -16.77 -13.75
C GLN A 301 10.31 -15.85 -13.78
N TYR A 302 11.48 -16.40 -14.14
CA TYR A 302 12.73 -15.65 -14.24
C TYR A 302 13.12 -15.34 -15.69
N ASN A 303 12.16 -15.31 -16.61
CA ASN A 303 12.41 -15.08 -18.04
C ASN A 303 12.86 -13.64 -18.33
N SER A 304 14.14 -13.39 -18.14
CA SER A 304 14.72 -12.06 -18.19
C SER A 304 16.09 -12.03 -18.89
N PRO A 305 16.46 -10.89 -19.50
CA PRO A 305 17.77 -10.72 -20.13
C PRO A 305 18.92 -10.73 -19.12
N PRO A 306 20.11 -11.20 -19.53
CA PRO A 306 20.44 -11.72 -20.87
C PRO A 306 20.10 -13.21 -21.07
N SER A 307 19.67 -13.92 -20.02
CA SER A 307 19.59 -15.39 -20.01
C SER A 307 18.37 -15.98 -20.72
N TYR A 308 17.20 -15.33 -20.68
CA TYR A 308 15.94 -15.81 -21.30
C TYR A 308 15.72 -17.34 -21.22
N PRO A 309 15.50 -17.92 -20.02
CA PRO A 309 15.54 -19.36 -19.82
C PRO A 309 14.43 -20.13 -20.55
N VAL A 310 13.29 -19.49 -20.86
CA VAL A 310 12.26 -20.10 -21.72
C VAL A 310 12.84 -20.38 -23.11
N THR A 311 13.62 -19.45 -23.66
CA THR A 311 14.32 -19.62 -24.93
C THR A 311 15.37 -20.72 -24.85
N ILE A 312 16.09 -20.85 -23.73
CA ILE A 312 17.05 -21.94 -23.51
C ILE A 312 16.34 -23.30 -23.55
N VAL A 313 15.27 -23.47 -22.76
CA VAL A 313 14.50 -24.72 -22.72
C VAL A 313 13.94 -25.07 -24.10
N CYS A 314 13.34 -24.09 -24.79
CA CYS A 314 12.77 -24.31 -26.11
C CYS A 314 13.84 -24.55 -27.18
N GLY A 315 15.01 -23.92 -27.07
CA GLY A 315 16.17 -24.18 -27.92
C GLY A 315 16.61 -25.64 -27.86
N GLY A 316 16.64 -26.25 -26.66
CA GLY A 316 16.91 -27.68 -26.51
C GLY A 316 15.82 -28.58 -27.09
N ILE A 317 14.56 -28.25 -26.85
CA ILE A 317 13.41 -29.06 -27.32
C ILE A 317 13.29 -29.03 -28.86
N ASP A 318 13.49 -27.87 -29.48
CA ASP A 318 13.37 -27.69 -30.92
C ASP A 318 14.67 -27.98 -31.67
N GLY A 319 15.82 -27.86 -31.02
CA GLY A 319 17.14 -28.20 -31.55
C GLY A 319 17.43 -29.70 -31.60
N ALA A 320 16.61 -30.53 -30.95
CA ALA A 320 16.72 -31.98 -31.03
C ALA A 320 16.59 -32.51 -32.49
N PRO A 321 17.31 -33.58 -32.87
CA PRO A 321 17.32 -34.08 -34.24
C PRO A 321 15.92 -34.33 -34.83
N LYS A 322 15.76 -34.04 -36.13
CA LYS A 322 14.48 -34.28 -36.83
C LYS A 322 14.11 -35.76 -36.74
N GLY A 323 12.88 -36.04 -36.29
CA GLY A 323 12.38 -37.40 -36.07
C GLY A 323 12.64 -37.97 -34.67
N SER A 324 13.35 -37.25 -33.79
CA SER A 324 13.51 -37.66 -32.38
C SER A 324 12.18 -37.84 -31.68
N HIS A 325 12.09 -38.91 -30.87
CA HIS A 325 10.93 -39.16 -30.05
C HIS A 325 10.71 -38.00 -29.06
N ILE A 326 9.45 -37.71 -28.75
CA ILE A 326 9.09 -36.56 -27.91
C ILE A 326 9.81 -36.50 -26.56
N LEU A 327 10.05 -37.65 -25.92
CA LEU A 327 10.79 -37.71 -24.66
C LEU A 327 12.29 -37.37 -24.82
N ASP A 328 12.90 -37.64 -25.97
CA ASP A 328 14.27 -37.17 -26.26
C ASP A 328 14.33 -35.66 -26.36
N ARG A 329 13.32 -35.06 -27.00
CA ARG A 329 13.20 -33.60 -27.11
C ARG A 329 13.04 -32.94 -25.74
N ILE A 330 12.15 -33.50 -24.90
CA ILE A 330 11.98 -33.00 -23.52
C ILE A 330 13.28 -33.15 -22.73
N PHE A 331 13.98 -34.29 -22.85
CA PHE A 331 15.26 -34.48 -22.18
C PHE A 331 16.33 -33.49 -22.64
N ALA A 332 16.40 -33.18 -23.95
CA ALA A 332 17.28 -32.14 -24.47
C ALA A 332 16.99 -30.76 -23.84
N GLY A 333 15.73 -30.41 -23.63
CA GLY A 333 15.34 -29.21 -22.90
C GLY A 333 15.83 -29.18 -21.44
N ILE A 334 15.84 -30.33 -20.74
CA ILE A 334 16.40 -30.43 -19.37
C ILE A 334 17.91 -30.20 -19.39
N VAL A 335 18.61 -30.80 -20.36
CA VAL A 335 20.07 -30.69 -20.50
C VAL A 335 20.48 -29.25 -20.78
N GLU A 336 19.77 -28.55 -21.67
CA GLU A 336 20.05 -27.13 -21.94
C GLU A 336 19.78 -26.24 -20.74
N PHE A 337 18.73 -26.50 -19.96
CA PHE A 337 18.36 -25.65 -18.82
C PHE A 337 19.25 -25.89 -17.58
N ASN A 338 19.54 -27.14 -17.24
CA ASN A 338 20.28 -27.51 -16.00
C ASN A 338 21.75 -27.86 -16.25
N GLY A 339 22.20 -27.88 -17.51
CA GLY A 339 23.47 -28.47 -17.90
C GLY A 339 23.43 -30.00 -17.96
N ASN A 340 24.43 -30.58 -18.63
CA ASN A 340 24.58 -32.03 -18.76
C ASN A 340 25.13 -32.63 -17.45
N SER A 341 24.28 -33.34 -16.71
CA SER A 341 24.64 -34.00 -15.45
C SER A 341 24.70 -35.53 -15.61
N SER A 342 25.41 -36.20 -14.70
CA SER A 342 25.41 -37.66 -14.59
C SER A 342 24.01 -38.19 -14.23
N CYS A 343 23.27 -37.46 -13.39
CA CYS A 343 21.85 -37.70 -13.10
C CYS A 343 21.11 -36.42 -12.67
N TYR A 344 19.78 -36.45 -12.72
CA TYR A 344 18.88 -35.37 -12.27
C TYR A 344 18.06 -35.82 -11.06
N ASN A 345 18.10 -35.04 -9.98
CA ASN A 345 17.37 -35.35 -8.75
C ASN A 345 15.93 -34.86 -8.85
N MET A 346 14.98 -35.79 -8.90
CA MET A 346 13.54 -35.49 -9.04
C MET A 346 12.91 -35.07 -7.71
N ASN A 347 13.49 -35.45 -6.58
CA ASN A 347 13.01 -35.15 -5.23
C ASN A 347 14.17 -34.60 -4.37
N PRO A 348 14.60 -33.34 -4.60
CA PRO A 348 15.60 -32.72 -3.74
C PRO A 348 15.09 -32.63 -2.30
N MET A 349 16.00 -32.79 -1.32
CA MET A 349 15.67 -32.51 0.07
C MET A 349 15.18 -31.06 0.20
N PRO A 350 14.10 -30.80 0.95
CA PRO A 350 13.56 -29.46 1.08
C PRO A 350 14.58 -28.54 1.76
N SER A 351 14.82 -27.37 1.18
CA SER A 351 15.63 -26.32 1.79
C SER A 351 14.92 -25.69 2.99
N GLU A 352 15.66 -24.96 3.84
CA GLU A 352 15.08 -24.14 4.93
C GLU A 352 13.99 -23.21 4.39
N THR A 353 14.26 -22.51 3.29
CA THR A 353 13.30 -21.69 2.56
C THR A 353 12.03 -22.47 2.18
N SER A 354 12.19 -23.67 1.62
CA SER A 354 11.05 -24.49 1.20
C SER A 354 10.20 -24.94 2.40
N LEU A 355 10.83 -25.27 3.52
CA LEU A 355 10.13 -25.66 4.75
C LEU A 355 9.35 -24.48 5.34
N GLY A 356 9.98 -23.29 5.41
CA GLY A 356 9.34 -22.10 5.94
C GLY A 356 8.17 -21.60 5.08
N TRP A 357 8.37 -21.55 3.76
CA TRP A 357 7.31 -21.15 2.84
C TRP A 357 6.13 -22.13 2.84
N ARG A 358 6.40 -23.44 3.01
CA ARG A 358 5.36 -24.46 3.16
C ARG A 358 4.52 -24.25 4.43
N TRP A 359 5.12 -23.82 5.53
CA TRP A 359 4.36 -23.42 6.72
C TRP A 359 3.50 -22.19 6.43
N GLN A 360 4.07 -21.12 5.87
CA GLN A 360 3.33 -19.88 5.60
C GLN A 360 2.13 -20.11 4.67
N THR A 361 2.29 -20.94 3.63
CA THR A 361 1.18 -21.33 2.73
C THR A 361 0.13 -22.20 3.42
N CYS A 362 0.53 -23.05 4.37
CA CYS A 362 -0.39 -23.84 5.19
C CYS A 362 -1.02 -23.11 6.37
N SER A 363 -0.65 -21.85 6.63
CA SER A 363 -1.22 -21.03 7.70
C SER A 363 -2.02 -19.84 7.14
N GLU A 364 -1.37 -18.91 6.45
CA GLU A 364 -1.96 -17.63 5.99
C GLU A 364 -1.88 -17.41 4.46
N MET A 365 -0.80 -17.84 3.79
CA MET A 365 -0.55 -17.58 2.36
C MET A 365 -1.28 -18.56 1.44
N VAL A 366 -2.59 -18.72 1.63
CA VAL A 366 -3.39 -19.67 0.84
C VAL A 366 -3.72 -19.07 -0.52
N MET A 367 -2.87 -19.36 -1.50
CA MET A 367 -3.06 -18.91 -2.88
C MET A 367 -3.68 -20.05 -3.71
N PRO A 368 -4.93 -19.93 -4.20
CA PRO A 368 -5.63 -21.01 -4.90
C PRO A 368 -5.18 -21.13 -6.36
N ILE A 369 -3.90 -21.39 -6.57
CA ILE A 369 -3.33 -21.61 -7.90
C ILE A 369 -3.65 -23.05 -8.33
N GLY A 370 -4.28 -23.19 -9.50
CA GLY A 370 -4.70 -24.47 -10.03
C GLY A 370 -4.88 -24.42 -11.55
N ARG A 371 -5.00 -25.58 -12.19
CA ARG A 371 -5.11 -25.67 -13.66
C ARG A 371 -6.10 -26.75 -14.09
N GLY A 372 -7.04 -26.42 -14.97
CA GLY A 372 -8.04 -27.34 -15.48
C GLY A 372 -7.57 -28.15 -16.70
N LYS A 373 -8.52 -28.83 -17.36
CA LYS A 373 -8.29 -29.65 -18.54
C LYS A 373 -8.28 -28.79 -19.81
N ASN A 374 -7.15 -28.76 -20.51
CA ASN A 374 -6.90 -28.02 -21.77
C ASN A 374 -6.75 -26.50 -21.63
N ASP A 375 -6.72 -25.98 -20.41
CA ASP A 375 -6.59 -24.54 -20.13
C ASP A 375 -5.16 -24.02 -20.39
N THR A 376 -4.16 -24.88 -20.24
CA THR A 376 -2.73 -24.55 -20.22
C THR A 376 -1.91 -25.64 -20.93
N MET A 377 -0.60 -25.46 -21.11
CA MET A 377 0.27 -26.53 -21.63
C MET A 377 0.54 -27.65 -20.62
N PHE A 378 0.10 -27.50 -19.37
CA PHE A 378 0.35 -28.42 -18.27
C PHE A 378 -0.79 -29.44 -18.13
N PHE A 379 -0.52 -30.54 -17.42
CA PHE A 379 -1.54 -31.51 -17.04
C PHE A 379 -2.53 -30.92 -16.03
N SER A 380 -3.77 -31.43 -16.00
CA SER A 380 -4.82 -30.93 -15.10
C SER A 380 -4.46 -31.17 -13.63
N ALA A 381 -4.55 -30.13 -12.80
CA ALA A 381 -4.35 -30.13 -11.36
C ALA A 381 -5.17 -28.96 -10.74
N PRO A 382 -6.51 -29.10 -10.62
CA PRO A 382 -7.35 -28.04 -10.08
C PRO A 382 -7.08 -27.83 -8.58
N PHE A 383 -7.15 -26.58 -8.12
CA PHE A 383 -7.00 -26.28 -6.69
C PHE A 383 -8.26 -26.71 -5.94
N ASN A 384 -8.09 -27.52 -4.90
CA ASN A 384 -9.19 -27.97 -4.03
C ASN A 384 -8.89 -27.56 -2.59
N LEU A 385 -9.66 -26.61 -2.06
CA LEU A 385 -9.47 -26.06 -0.72
C LEU A 385 -9.62 -27.11 0.38
N ASN A 386 -10.57 -28.05 0.25
CA ASN A 386 -10.79 -29.09 1.26
C ASN A 386 -9.60 -30.05 1.35
N ASN A 387 -9.06 -30.46 0.20
CA ASN A 387 -7.85 -31.29 0.15
C ASN A 387 -6.64 -30.53 0.68
N PHE A 388 -6.51 -29.25 0.33
CA PHE A 388 -5.46 -28.38 0.85
C PHE A 388 -5.51 -28.29 2.39
N ILE A 389 -6.69 -28.01 2.96
CA ILE A 389 -6.92 -28.00 4.41
C ILE A 389 -6.54 -29.34 5.05
N LYS A 390 -6.99 -30.46 4.47
CA LYS A 390 -6.69 -31.80 4.98
C LYS A 390 -5.18 -32.08 4.99
N ASN A 391 -4.47 -31.68 3.93
CA ASN A 391 -3.03 -31.86 3.83
C ASN A 391 -2.29 -31.00 4.85
N CYS A 392 -2.65 -29.72 5.00
CA CYS A 392 -2.02 -28.85 5.99
C CYS A 392 -2.26 -29.33 7.43
N LYS A 393 -3.49 -29.78 7.76
CA LYS A 393 -3.78 -30.43 9.05
C LYS A 393 -2.91 -31.65 9.30
N LYS A 394 -2.73 -32.51 8.28
CA LYS A 394 -1.88 -33.70 8.40
C LYS A 394 -0.41 -33.35 8.63
N MET A 395 0.08 -32.26 8.01
CA MET A 395 1.49 -31.87 8.11
C MET A 395 1.83 -31.11 9.39
N TYR A 396 0.93 -30.25 9.86
CA TYR A 396 1.25 -29.26 10.89
C TYR A 396 0.23 -29.19 12.05
N GLY A 397 -0.82 -30.01 12.06
CA GLY A 397 -1.87 -29.98 13.08
C GLY A 397 -2.89 -28.84 12.94
N VAL A 398 -2.60 -27.82 12.12
CA VAL A 398 -3.41 -26.60 12.01
C VAL A 398 -4.27 -26.54 10.74
N SER A 399 -5.40 -25.84 10.83
CA SER A 399 -6.20 -25.48 9.66
C SER A 399 -5.70 -24.16 9.08
N PRO A 400 -5.45 -24.05 7.76
CA PRO A 400 -5.13 -22.77 7.15
C PRO A 400 -6.31 -21.80 7.27
N ARG A 401 -6.01 -20.49 7.31
CA ARG A 401 -7.00 -19.40 7.34
C ARG A 401 -7.02 -18.68 5.98
N PRO A 402 -7.66 -19.25 4.93
CA PRO A 402 -7.56 -18.74 3.56
C PRO A 402 -8.01 -17.30 3.35
N HIS A 403 -8.90 -16.77 4.19
CA HIS A 403 -9.37 -15.38 4.06
C HIS A 403 -8.69 -14.42 5.06
N TRP A 404 -7.70 -14.88 5.84
CA TRP A 404 -7.02 -14.03 6.84
C TRP A 404 -6.22 -12.90 6.20
N VAL A 405 -5.38 -13.22 5.20
CA VAL A 405 -4.58 -12.22 4.46
C VAL A 405 -5.50 -11.15 3.89
N THR A 406 -6.65 -11.57 3.39
CA THR A 406 -7.57 -10.68 2.71
C THR A 406 -8.35 -9.84 3.73
N THR A 407 -8.74 -10.38 4.89
CA THR A 407 -9.30 -9.58 6.00
C THR A 407 -8.29 -8.56 6.51
N TYR A 408 -7.09 -9.03 6.84
CA TYR A 408 -6.07 -8.23 7.50
C TYR A 408 -5.49 -7.17 6.55
N TYR A 409 -5.16 -7.53 5.30
CA TYR A 409 -4.51 -6.62 4.34
C TYR A 409 -5.42 -6.13 3.19
N GLY A 410 -6.55 -6.78 2.89
CA GLY A 410 -7.53 -6.42 1.85
C GLY A 410 -7.82 -7.51 0.79
N GLY A 411 -9.02 -7.50 0.17
CA GLY A 411 -9.52 -8.49 -0.81
C GLY A 411 -11.07 -8.64 -0.74
N GLN A 412 -11.74 -9.56 -1.46
CA GLN A 412 -13.20 -9.79 -1.32
C GLN A 412 -13.51 -11.08 -0.54
N HIS A 413 -14.28 -11.03 0.56
CA HIS A 413 -14.34 -12.16 1.53
C HIS A 413 -15.72 -12.74 1.85
N ARG A 414 -15.67 -13.85 2.62
CA ARG A 414 -16.71 -14.44 3.48
C ARG A 414 -16.08 -15.06 4.76
N TYR A 415 -16.77 -15.13 5.92
CA TYR A 415 -16.40 -16.04 7.05
C TYR A 415 -17.42 -16.20 8.22
N TYR A 416 -17.12 -17.10 9.18
CA TYR A 416 -17.89 -17.75 10.28
C TYR A 416 -17.44 -17.34 11.72
N GLY A 417 -18.26 -17.60 12.76
CA GLY A 417 -17.90 -17.52 14.19
C GLY A 417 -19.02 -18.04 15.13
N GLU A 418 -18.76 -18.10 16.45
CA GLU A 418 -19.69 -17.88 17.60
C GLU A 418 -18.82 -17.58 18.86
N SER A 419 -19.11 -16.49 19.59
CA SER A 419 -18.10 -15.71 20.33
C SER A 419 -18.13 -15.84 21.86
N THR A 420 -17.18 -16.60 22.40
CA THR A 420 -16.31 -16.33 23.58
C THR A 420 -15.21 -17.40 23.61
N PRO A 421 -13.90 -17.07 23.47
CA PRO A 421 -12.87 -18.09 23.28
C PRO A 421 -12.54 -18.91 24.55
N PHE A 422 -12.78 -18.38 25.76
CA PHE A 422 -12.32 -18.98 27.02
C PHE A 422 -13.36 -18.95 28.16
N LYS A 423 -14.61 -19.36 27.90
CA LYS A 423 -15.70 -19.45 28.91
C LYS A 423 -16.07 -18.11 29.57
N THR A 424 -15.61 -17.81 30.81
CA THR A 424 -15.95 -16.58 31.58
C THR A 424 -14.77 -15.60 31.64
N MET A 425 -15.04 -14.30 31.84
CA MET A 425 -14.01 -13.25 31.96
C MET A 425 -13.03 -13.53 33.11
N GLU A 426 -13.54 -14.06 34.22
CA GLU A 426 -12.72 -14.40 35.39
C GLU A 426 -11.74 -15.55 35.11
N GLU A 427 -12.14 -16.55 34.30
CA GLU A 427 -11.25 -17.63 33.86
C GLU A 427 -10.23 -17.14 32.84
N ALA A 428 -10.65 -16.30 31.88
CA ALA A 428 -9.76 -15.72 30.87
C ALA A 428 -8.70 -14.78 31.46
N LEU A 429 -9.00 -14.10 32.58
CA LEU A 429 -8.06 -13.21 33.28
C LEU A 429 -7.13 -13.95 34.26
N LYS A 430 -7.42 -15.21 34.64
CA LYS A 430 -6.57 -16.02 35.53
C LYS A 430 -5.38 -16.63 34.80
N ASP A 431 -5.58 -17.08 33.57
CA ASP A 431 -4.54 -17.69 32.74
C ASP A 431 -3.67 -16.62 32.04
N GLU A 432 -2.36 -16.68 32.23
CA GLU A 432 -1.43 -15.66 31.71
C GLU A 432 -1.38 -15.63 30.18
N ASP A 433 -1.53 -16.78 29.53
CA ASP A 433 -1.52 -16.91 28.08
C ASP A 433 -2.83 -16.42 27.45
N SER A 434 -3.98 -16.76 28.05
CA SER A 434 -5.32 -16.31 27.62
C SER A 434 -5.51 -14.79 27.81
N ARG A 435 -5.03 -14.24 28.93
CA ARG A 435 -5.11 -12.80 29.23
C ARG A 435 -4.31 -11.95 28.24
N GLY A 436 -3.26 -12.52 27.65
CA GLY A 436 -2.44 -11.88 26.63
C GLY A 436 -3.17 -11.49 25.34
N TYR A 437 -4.31 -12.14 25.04
CA TYR A 437 -5.18 -11.78 23.91
C TYR A 437 -6.06 -10.55 24.19
N PHE A 438 -6.15 -10.09 25.44
CA PHE A 438 -6.91 -8.89 25.80
C PHE A 438 -6.13 -7.61 25.46
N ASN A 439 -6.11 -7.28 24.17
CA ASN A 439 -5.39 -6.12 23.64
C ASN A 439 -6.12 -5.47 22.45
N SER A 440 -5.73 -4.23 22.17
CA SER A 440 -6.36 -3.39 21.15
C SER A 440 -6.17 -3.92 19.73
N ALA A 441 -5.03 -4.55 19.42
CA ALA A 441 -4.73 -5.09 18.09
C ALA A 441 -5.65 -6.27 17.75
N GLN A 442 -5.88 -7.16 18.72
CA GLN A 442 -6.83 -8.26 18.60
C GLN A 442 -8.26 -7.71 18.49
N ALA A 443 -8.66 -6.78 19.35
CA ALA A 443 -10.01 -6.21 19.34
C ALA A 443 -10.42 -5.61 17.98
N ILE A 444 -9.52 -4.85 17.33
CA ILE A 444 -9.81 -4.30 16.00
C ILE A 444 -9.77 -5.35 14.88
N ALA A 445 -9.02 -6.44 15.03
CA ALA A 445 -9.06 -7.56 14.10
C ALA A 445 -10.40 -8.32 14.20
N ASP A 446 -10.89 -8.54 15.42
CA ASP A 446 -12.19 -9.17 15.67
C ASP A 446 -13.33 -8.33 15.10
N TYR A 447 -13.29 -7.00 15.28
CA TYR A 447 -14.26 -6.10 14.65
C TYR A 447 -14.21 -6.15 13.12
N ALA A 448 -13.03 -6.32 12.53
CA ALA A 448 -12.90 -6.41 11.08
C ALA A 448 -13.61 -7.67 10.56
N GLU A 449 -13.36 -8.83 11.17
CA GLU A 449 -14.03 -10.08 10.85
C GLU A 449 -15.55 -9.99 11.05
N LEU A 450 -15.99 -9.46 12.19
CA LEU A 450 -17.41 -9.31 12.50
C LEU A 450 -18.13 -8.41 11.47
N LEU A 451 -17.55 -7.26 11.13
CA LEU A 451 -18.15 -6.34 10.17
C LEU A 451 -18.23 -6.94 8.76
N LEU A 452 -17.23 -7.73 8.36
CA LEU A 452 -17.24 -8.47 7.10
C LEU A 452 -18.29 -9.58 7.12
N HIS A 453 -18.44 -10.29 8.24
CA HIS A 453 -19.49 -11.29 8.44
C HIS A 453 -20.88 -10.65 8.32
N ILE A 454 -21.12 -9.51 8.99
CA ILE A 454 -22.38 -8.76 8.90
C ILE A 454 -22.67 -8.36 7.45
N LYS A 455 -21.69 -7.78 6.74
CA LYS A 455 -21.84 -7.42 5.32
C LYS A 455 -22.26 -8.60 4.46
N GLN A 456 -21.68 -9.77 4.70
CA GLN A 456 -22.03 -10.96 3.97
C GLN A 456 -23.42 -11.48 4.35
N LYS A 457 -23.71 -11.63 5.64
CA LYS A 457 -24.97 -12.17 6.18
C LYS A 457 -26.18 -11.39 5.65
N TYR A 458 -26.05 -10.06 5.55
CA TYR A 458 -27.10 -9.18 5.07
C TYR A 458 -26.97 -8.77 3.59
N SER A 459 -26.09 -9.42 2.81
CA SER A 459 -25.83 -9.08 1.39
C SER A 459 -25.48 -7.60 1.15
N ALA A 460 -24.92 -6.93 2.16
CA ALA A 460 -24.62 -5.50 2.20
C ALA A 460 -23.17 -5.18 1.76
N LYS A 461 -22.66 -5.91 0.75
CA LYS A 461 -21.25 -5.81 0.32
C LYS A 461 -20.82 -4.38 -0.05
N ASN A 462 -21.72 -3.62 -0.65
CA ASN A 462 -21.48 -2.25 -1.12
C ASN A 462 -21.80 -1.19 -0.07
N SER A 463 -22.34 -1.56 1.09
CA SER A 463 -22.70 -0.59 2.13
C SER A 463 -21.44 -0.01 2.78
N PRO A 464 -21.33 1.32 2.91
CA PRO A 464 -20.20 1.93 3.60
C PRO A 464 -20.28 1.62 5.10
N ILE A 465 -19.13 1.35 5.72
CA ILE A 465 -19.03 1.21 7.17
C ILE A 465 -18.45 2.52 7.72
N ILE A 466 -19.12 3.08 8.72
CA ILE A 466 -18.60 4.18 9.55
C ILE A 466 -18.50 3.64 10.98
N VAL A 467 -17.30 3.65 11.55
CA VAL A 467 -17.08 3.20 12.93
C VAL A 467 -17.15 4.40 13.87
N ILE A 468 -17.83 4.24 15.01
CA ILE A 468 -18.09 5.35 15.94
C ILE A 468 -17.74 4.88 17.35
N GLY A 469 -17.02 5.71 18.10
CA GLY A 469 -16.72 5.43 19.48
C GLY A 469 -16.35 6.68 20.28
N GLY A 470 -16.50 6.58 21.60
CA GLY A 470 -16.07 7.57 22.59
C GLY A 470 -14.98 7.03 23.51
N SER A 471 -14.10 7.88 24.04
CA SER A 471 -13.02 7.47 24.97
C SER A 471 -12.11 6.40 24.32
N TYR A 472 -11.83 5.29 25.01
CA TYR A 472 -11.12 4.14 24.46
C TYR A 472 -11.78 3.60 23.18
N GLY A 473 -13.12 3.54 23.12
CA GLY A 473 -13.84 3.18 21.89
C GLY A 473 -13.59 4.16 20.74
N GLY A 474 -13.38 5.44 21.05
CA GLY A 474 -12.97 6.46 20.08
C GLY A 474 -11.55 6.25 19.57
N MET A 475 -10.63 5.83 20.44
CA MET A 475 -9.27 5.41 20.06
C MET A 475 -9.36 4.21 19.11
N LEU A 476 -10.10 3.17 19.47
CA LEU A 476 -10.34 1.99 18.62
C LEU A 476 -10.96 2.38 17.27
N ALA A 477 -11.97 3.25 17.23
CA ALA A 477 -12.59 3.70 15.98
C ALA A 477 -11.57 4.41 15.07
N SER A 478 -10.73 5.28 15.63
CA SER A 478 -9.69 5.97 14.88
C SER A 478 -8.62 5.00 14.35
N TRP A 479 -8.13 4.11 15.20
CA TRP A 479 -7.12 3.11 14.85
C TRP A 479 -7.65 2.07 13.87
N PHE A 480 -8.91 1.65 14.01
CA PHE A 480 -9.59 0.77 13.06
C PHE A 480 -9.62 1.40 11.67
N ARG A 481 -10.00 2.68 11.56
CA ARG A 481 -9.97 3.39 10.28
C ARG A 481 -8.56 3.51 9.70
N MET A 482 -7.54 3.63 10.54
CA MET A 482 -6.13 3.68 10.11
C MET A 482 -5.63 2.32 9.62
N LYS A 483 -5.99 1.22 10.32
CA LYS A 483 -5.49 -0.13 10.07
C LYS A 483 -6.31 -0.94 9.07
N TYR A 484 -7.60 -0.63 8.92
CA TYR A 484 -8.54 -1.28 8.02
C TYR A 484 -9.27 -0.26 7.12
N PRO A 485 -8.53 0.58 6.37
CA PRO A 485 -9.10 1.61 5.51
C PRO A 485 -9.96 1.05 4.37
N HIS A 486 -9.76 -0.23 4.02
CA HIS A 486 -10.55 -0.98 3.04
C HIS A 486 -11.91 -1.46 3.60
N ILE A 487 -12.06 -1.54 4.92
CA ILE A 487 -13.30 -1.97 5.59
C ILE A 487 -14.12 -0.76 6.04
N ALA A 488 -13.52 0.15 6.81
CA ALA A 488 -14.18 1.36 7.29
C ALA A 488 -13.91 2.55 6.37
N LEU A 489 -14.97 3.14 5.83
CA LEU A 489 -14.89 4.33 4.97
C LEU A 489 -14.48 5.58 5.77
N GLY A 490 -14.97 5.67 7.01
CA GLY A 490 -14.66 6.76 7.93
C GLY A 490 -14.85 6.36 9.39
N ALA A 491 -14.43 7.25 10.29
CA ALA A 491 -14.60 7.09 11.73
C ALA A 491 -15.06 8.38 12.40
N LEU A 492 -15.86 8.25 13.47
CA LEU A 492 -16.13 9.31 14.43
C LEU A 492 -15.51 8.90 15.77
N ALA A 493 -14.43 9.60 16.13
CA ALA A 493 -13.67 9.37 17.35
C ALA A 493 -13.93 10.53 18.33
N SER A 494 -14.83 10.31 19.28
CA SER A 494 -15.14 11.28 20.32
C SER A 494 -14.19 11.09 21.50
N SER A 495 -13.67 12.19 22.06
CA SER A 495 -12.88 12.15 23.31
C SER A 495 -11.76 11.11 23.28
N ALA A 496 -11.09 10.97 22.15
CA ALA A 496 -10.14 9.88 21.90
C ALA A 496 -8.70 10.37 22.17
N PRO A 497 -8.06 10.01 23.30
CA PRO A 497 -6.73 10.51 23.68
C PRO A 497 -5.60 9.77 22.95
N ILE A 498 -5.65 9.72 21.61
CA ILE A 498 -4.67 8.99 20.79
C ILE A 498 -3.24 9.57 20.85
N LEU A 499 -3.05 10.71 21.52
CA LEU A 499 -1.76 11.38 21.69
C LEU A 499 -1.24 11.32 23.13
N TYR A 500 -1.85 10.57 24.03
CA TYR A 500 -1.44 10.51 25.45
C TYR A 500 -0.39 9.40 25.68
N PHE A 501 0.51 9.20 24.73
CA PHE A 501 1.55 8.17 24.77
C PHE A 501 2.93 8.81 24.62
N ASP A 502 3.96 8.12 25.12
CA ASP A 502 5.34 8.61 25.15
C ASP A 502 5.44 10.03 25.75
N ASN A 503 6.04 10.96 25.01
CA ASN A 503 6.17 12.36 25.38
C ASN A 503 5.40 13.30 24.43
N ILE A 504 4.36 12.79 23.76
CA ILE A 504 3.60 13.56 22.77
C ILE A 504 2.76 14.65 23.45
N THR A 505 2.05 14.29 24.52
CA THR A 505 1.23 15.22 25.32
C THR A 505 1.90 15.43 26.69
N PRO A 506 1.94 16.67 27.23
CA PRO A 506 2.45 16.93 28.57
C PRO A 506 1.77 16.05 29.63
N GLN A 507 2.53 15.54 30.59
CA GLN A 507 2.02 14.62 31.63
C GLN A 507 0.83 15.21 32.39
N ASN A 508 0.89 16.51 32.69
CA ASN A 508 -0.14 17.26 33.42
C ASN A 508 -1.34 17.69 32.57
N GLY A 509 -1.39 17.32 31.28
CA GLY A 509 -2.45 17.74 30.34
C GLY A 509 -3.86 17.45 30.86
N TYR A 510 -4.10 16.24 31.34
CA TYR A 510 -5.37 15.80 31.93
C TYR A 510 -5.76 16.68 33.13
N TYR A 511 -4.93 16.72 34.18
CA TYR A 511 -5.21 17.44 35.41
C TYR A 511 -5.24 18.96 35.25
N SER A 512 -4.57 19.51 34.23
CA SER A 512 -4.65 20.92 33.88
C SER A 512 -6.05 21.31 33.41
N ILE A 513 -6.69 20.44 32.62
CA ILE A 513 -8.08 20.64 32.18
C ILE A 513 -9.04 20.51 33.37
N VAL A 514 -8.90 19.46 34.20
CA VAL A 514 -9.71 19.31 35.43
C VAL A 514 -9.61 20.56 36.30
N SER A 515 -8.39 21.04 36.55
CA SER A 515 -8.13 22.23 37.35
C SER A 515 -8.76 23.49 36.76
N ARG A 516 -8.69 23.66 35.43
CA ARG A 516 -9.30 24.79 34.74
C ARG A 516 -10.82 24.74 34.85
N ASP A 517 -11.43 23.59 34.65
CA ASP A 517 -12.88 23.41 34.74
C ASP A 517 -13.44 23.79 36.12
N PHE A 518 -12.77 23.36 37.20
CA PHE A 518 -13.12 23.77 38.57
C PHE A 518 -12.87 25.26 38.82
N LYS A 519 -11.77 25.82 38.30
CA LYS A 519 -11.46 27.24 38.44
C LYS A 519 -12.46 28.14 37.71
N GLU A 520 -12.91 27.72 36.52
CA GLU A 520 -13.93 28.40 35.73
C GLU A 520 -15.30 28.32 36.39
N ALA A 521 -15.64 27.19 37.02
CA ALA A 521 -16.89 27.06 37.78
C ALA A 521 -16.88 27.90 39.07
N SER A 522 -15.79 27.87 39.84
CA SER A 522 -15.59 28.74 41.00
C SER A 522 -14.12 28.79 41.44
N ALA A 523 -13.54 29.99 41.47
CA ALA A 523 -12.21 30.22 42.02
C ALA A 523 -12.12 29.89 43.52
N SER A 524 -13.19 30.14 44.29
CA SER A 524 -13.27 29.79 45.72
C SER A 524 -13.20 28.28 45.93
N CYS A 525 -14.00 27.53 45.17
CA CYS A 525 -14.00 26.08 45.15
C CYS A 525 -12.61 25.53 44.81
N TYR A 526 -12.01 25.98 43.70
CA TYR A 526 -10.66 25.62 43.27
C TYR A 526 -9.62 25.84 44.38
N HIS A 527 -9.61 27.01 45.02
CA HIS A 527 -8.65 27.32 46.08
C HIS A 527 -8.91 26.51 47.36
N THR A 528 -10.17 26.19 47.66
CA THR A 528 -10.56 25.36 48.80
C THR A 528 -10.07 23.93 48.61
N ILE A 529 -10.27 23.35 47.42
CA ILE A 529 -9.75 22.02 47.07
C ILE A 529 -8.22 22.02 47.16
N ARG A 530 -7.54 22.98 46.53
CA ARG A 530 -6.07 23.06 46.51
C ARG A 530 -5.46 23.15 47.91
N LYS A 531 -6.08 23.91 48.83
CA LYS A 531 -5.63 24.01 50.23
C LYS A 531 -5.94 22.76 51.04
N SER A 532 -6.99 22.01 50.67
CA SER A 532 -7.45 20.87 51.47
C SER A 532 -6.42 19.74 51.58
N TRP A 533 -5.60 19.51 50.55
CA TRP A 533 -4.61 18.43 50.52
C TRP A 533 -3.58 18.54 51.66
N ALA A 534 -2.96 19.70 51.83
CA ALA A 534 -1.99 19.94 52.90
C ALA A 534 -2.63 19.86 54.30
N ILE A 535 -3.93 20.22 54.42
CA ILE A 535 -4.68 20.13 55.67
C ILE A 535 -4.97 18.67 56.02
N ILE A 536 -5.34 17.85 55.02
CA ILE A 536 -5.53 16.40 55.19
C ILE A 536 -4.24 15.77 55.68
N ASP A 537 -3.10 16.03 55.01
CA ASP A 537 -1.79 15.47 55.38
C ASP A 537 -1.38 15.91 56.80
N LYS A 538 -1.56 17.20 57.13
CA LYS A 538 -1.28 17.74 58.47
C LYS A 538 -2.11 17.04 59.55
N ILE A 539 -3.41 16.89 59.35
CA ILE A 539 -4.29 16.23 60.33
C ILE A 539 -3.96 14.74 60.44
N ALA A 540 -3.73 14.06 59.31
CA ALA A 540 -3.39 12.65 59.28
C ALA A 540 -2.10 12.32 60.06
N SER A 541 -1.11 13.22 60.03
CA SER A 541 0.15 13.08 60.79
C SER A 541 -0.01 13.20 62.31
N GLY A 542 -1.15 13.73 62.79
CA GLY A 542 -1.43 13.89 64.22
C GLY A 542 -1.90 12.60 64.90
N LYS A 543 -1.77 12.55 66.23
CA LYS A 543 -2.28 11.42 67.04
C LYS A 543 -3.79 11.28 66.83
N ASN A 544 -4.25 10.09 66.43
CA ASN A 544 -5.64 9.79 66.06
C ASN A 544 -6.18 10.59 64.84
N GLY A 545 -5.29 11.18 64.02
CA GLY A 545 -5.64 11.97 62.84
C GLY A 545 -6.48 11.22 61.81
N LEU A 546 -6.06 10.02 61.42
CA LEU A 546 -6.80 9.16 60.49
C LEU A 546 -8.19 8.75 61.01
N SER A 547 -8.29 8.51 62.32
CA SER A 547 -9.57 8.21 62.99
C SER A 547 -10.51 9.42 62.98
N TYR A 548 -9.97 10.62 63.18
CA TYR A 548 -10.72 11.87 63.02
C TYR A 548 -11.20 12.05 61.58
N LEU A 549 -10.33 11.87 60.58
CA LEU A 549 -10.69 11.97 59.17
C LEU A 549 -11.76 10.94 58.78
N SER A 550 -11.64 9.69 59.26
CA SER A 550 -12.64 8.63 59.03
C SER A 550 -14.03 9.05 59.50
N ARG A 551 -14.14 9.64 60.71
CA ARG A 551 -15.42 10.17 61.22
C ARG A 551 -15.88 11.40 60.45
N LYS A 552 -14.96 12.33 60.14
CA LYS A 552 -15.26 13.59 59.44
C LYS A 552 -15.86 13.35 58.06
N PHE A 553 -15.33 12.37 57.34
CA PHE A 553 -15.75 12.00 55.99
C PHE A 553 -16.74 10.83 55.94
N LYS A 554 -17.21 10.35 57.11
CA LYS A 554 -18.08 9.17 57.23
C LYS A 554 -17.58 7.98 56.39
N THR A 555 -16.32 7.59 56.53
CA THR A 555 -15.77 6.46 55.77
C THR A 555 -16.41 5.14 56.23
N CYS A 556 -16.65 4.21 55.31
CA CYS A 556 -17.22 2.89 55.68
C CYS A 556 -16.24 2.01 56.47
N SER A 557 -14.95 2.22 56.29
CA SER A 557 -13.85 1.60 57.03
C SER A 557 -12.93 2.66 57.63
N LYS A 558 -12.18 2.30 58.68
CA LYS A 558 -11.14 3.19 59.21
C LYS A 558 -10.03 3.37 58.16
N LEU A 559 -9.59 4.61 57.97
CA LEU A 559 -8.45 4.93 57.10
C LEU A 559 -7.15 4.39 57.69
N ASN A 560 -6.37 3.66 56.89
CA ASN A 560 -5.03 3.20 57.28
C ASN A 560 -3.93 4.13 56.77
N ASP A 561 -4.18 4.81 55.66
CA ASP A 561 -3.26 5.72 54.99
C ASP A 561 -4.06 6.97 54.54
N PRO A 562 -3.54 8.20 54.72
CA PRO A 562 -4.21 9.40 54.20
C PRO A 562 -4.42 9.36 52.67
N PHE A 563 -3.63 8.57 51.94
CA PHE A 563 -3.76 8.35 50.51
C PHE A 563 -5.13 7.77 50.13
N GLU A 564 -5.75 6.91 50.95
CA GLU A 564 -7.08 6.33 50.66
C GLU A 564 -8.15 7.42 50.49
N LEU A 565 -8.14 8.44 51.34
CA LEU A 565 -9.06 9.58 51.23
C LEU A 565 -8.66 10.52 50.07
N LYS A 566 -7.35 10.71 49.85
CA LYS A 566 -6.86 11.59 48.79
C LYS A 566 -7.18 11.05 47.40
N ASP A 567 -6.97 9.75 47.19
CA ASP A 567 -7.28 9.02 45.96
C ASP A 567 -8.79 9.03 45.65
N TYR A 568 -9.63 8.82 46.67
CA TYR A 568 -11.08 8.93 46.52
C TYR A 568 -11.53 10.33 46.07
N LEU A 569 -11.04 11.37 46.76
CA LEU A 569 -11.38 12.76 46.41
C LEU A 569 -10.86 13.14 45.03
N ASP A 570 -9.65 12.69 44.69
CA ASP A 570 -9.05 12.90 43.39
C ASP A 570 -9.91 12.31 42.26
N SER A 571 -10.21 11.01 42.38
CA SER A 571 -11.07 10.29 41.45
C SER A 571 -12.42 10.98 41.30
N MET A 572 -13.03 11.42 42.41
CA MET A 572 -14.30 12.17 42.39
C MET A 572 -14.21 13.48 41.59
N TYR A 573 -13.18 14.31 41.81
CA TYR A 573 -13.03 15.57 41.09
C TYR A 573 -12.71 15.34 39.61
N SER A 574 -11.87 14.36 39.32
CA SER A 574 -11.51 13.97 37.95
C SER A 574 -12.72 13.46 37.16
N GLU A 575 -13.53 12.57 37.77
CA GLU A 575 -14.78 12.05 37.21
C GLU A 575 -15.80 13.18 36.97
N ALA A 576 -15.95 14.10 37.94
CA ALA A 576 -16.85 15.24 37.82
C ALA A 576 -16.47 16.14 36.62
N ALA A 577 -15.17 16.38 36.39
CA ALA A 577 -14.73 17.13 35.22
C ALA A 577 -14.90 16.35 33.91
N GLN A 578 -14.59 15.05 33.91
CA GLN A 578 -14.71 14.20 32.73
C GLN A 578 -16.13 14.15 32.16
N TYR A 579 -17.14 14.03 33.04
CA TYR A 579 -18.54 13.96 32.64
C TYR A 579 -19.28 15.31 32.77
N ASN A 580 -18.53 16.42 32.76
CA ASN A 580 -19.06 17.78 32.89
C ASN A 580 -19.79 18.27 31.62
N SER A 581 -21.00 17.76 31.38
CA SER A 581 -21.71 17.96 30.10
C SER A 581 -23.23 18.17 30.26
N PRO A 582 -23.87 18.99 29.40
CA PRO A 582 -25.31 19.24 29.51
C PRO A 582 -26.16 17.95 29.48
N PRO A 583 -27.24 17.86 30.27
CA PRO A 583 -27.79 18.92 31.14
C PRO A 583 -27.18 18.97 32.56
N SER A 584 -26.35 18.00 32.95
CA SER A 584 -25.78 17.89 34.29
C SER A 584 -24.36 18.45 34.35
N TYR A 585 -24.09 19.43 35.22
CA TYR A 585 -22.73 19.97 35.40
C TYR A 585 -22.14 19.52 36.76
N PRO A 586 -21.63 18.28 36.89
CA PRO A 586 -21.01 17.78 38.12
C PRO A 586 -20.05 18.73 38.81
N VAL A 587 -19.18 19.42 38.06
CA VAL A 587 -18.24 20.40 38.63
C VAL A 587 -19.00 21.54 39.33
N THR A 588 -20.10 22.02 38.74
CA THR A 588 -20.96 23.05 39.35
C THR A 588 -21.67 22.52 40.59
N ILE A 589 -22.09 21.25 40.59
CA ILE A 589 -22.72 20.60 41.76
C ILE A 589 -21.73 20.52 42.93
N VAL A 590 -20.52 20.00 42.67
CA VAL A 590 -19.45 19.90 43.67
C VAL A 590 -19.10 21.28 44.23
N CYS A 591 -18.86 22.27 43.35
CA CYS A 591 -18.52 23.62 43.78
C CYS A 591 -19.67 24.33 44.50
N GLY A 592 -20.92 24.09 44.09
CA GLY A 592 -22.10 24.58 44.80
C GLY A 592 -22.18 24.06 46.23
N GLY A 593 -21.83 22.78 46.47
CA GLY A 593 -21.72 22.23 47.82
C GLY A 593 -20.58 22.84 48.65
N ILE A 594 -19.40 23.02 48.03
CA ILE A 594 -18.22 23.58 48.70
C ILE A 594 -18.41 25.06 49.08
N ASP A 595 -18.99 25.85 48.17
CA ASP A 595 -19.20 27.29 48.36
C ASP A 595 -20.50 27.61 49.12
N GLY A 596 -21.49 26.71 49.06
CA GLY A 596 -22.75 26.82 49.80
C GLY A 596 -22.65 26.45 51.30
N ALA A 597 -21.50 25.95 51.75
CA ALA A 597 -21.25 25.67 53.16
C ALA A 597 -21.32 26.97 54.01
N PRO A 598 -21.77 26.90 55.29
CA PRO A 598 -21.92 28.08 56.14
C PRO A 598 -20.65 28.96 56.20
N LYS A 599 -20.84 30.29 56.25
CA LYS A 599 -19.71 31.23 56.39
C LYS A 599 -18.92 30.92 57.66
N GLY A 600 -17.60 30.77 57.53
CA GLY A 600 -16.71 30.39 58.62
C GLY A 600 -16.51 28.88 58.81
N SER A 601 -17.17 28.02 58.03
CA SER A 601 -16.92 26.58 58.05
C SER A 601 -15.46 26.24 57.74
N HIS A 602 -14.90 25.28 58.49
CA HIS A 602 -13.55 24.77 58.27
C HIS A 602 -13.44 24.14 56.87
N ILE A 603 -12.24 24.17 56.26
CA ILE A 603 -12.04 23.68 54.88
C ILE A 603 -12.54 22.24 54.69
N LEU A 604 -12.30 21.34 55.66
CA LEU A 604 -12.78 19.95 55.56
C LEU A 604 -14.32 19.82 55.60
N ASP A 605 -15.03 20.71 56.29
CA ASP A 605 -16.51 20.74 56.24
C ASP A 605 -17.00 21.12 54.85
N ARG A 606 -16.34 22.09 54.21
CA ARG A 606 -16.65 22.51 52.85
C ARG A 606 -16.39 21.38 51.85
N ILE A 607 -15.26 20.68 51.97
CA ILE A 607 -14.96 19.51 51.13
C ILE A 607 -16.01 18.41 51.33
N PHE A 608 -16.38 18.10 52.58
CA PHE A 608 -17.43 17.12 52.86
C PHE A 608 -18.80 17.52 52.29
N ALA A 609 -19.15 18.80 52.36
CA ALA A 609 -20.37 19.32 51.72
C ALA A 609 -20.36 19.12 50.20
N GLY A 610 -19.19 19.26 49.55
CA GLY A 610 -19.00 18.93 48.14
C GLY A 610 -19.23 17.45 47.81
N ILE A 611 -18.74 16.54 48.66
CA ILE A 611 -18.99 15.08 48.51
C ILE A 611 -20.49 14.79 48.61
N VAL A 612 -21.15 15.31 49.64
CA VAL A 612 -22.59 15.11 49.87
C VAL A 612 -23.40 15.66 48.71
N ALA A 613 -23.03 16.82 48.17
CA ALA A 613 -23.72 17.42 47.02
C ALA A 613 -23.62 16.54 45.76
N TYR A 614 -22.47 15.90 45.52
CA TYR A 614 -22.23 15.12 44.30
C TYR A 614 -22.64 13.65 44.40
N LYS A 615 -22.28 12.97 45.50
CA LYS A 615 -22.54 11.53 45.70
C LYS A 615 -23.84 11.25 46.48
N GLY A 616 -24.50 12.30 46.99
CA GLY A 616 -25.69 12.18 47.84
C GLY A 616 -25.34 11.86 49.29
N ASN A 617 -26.26 12.16 50.22
CA ASN A 617 -26.05 11.92 51.64
C ASN A 617 -26.15 10.42 51.98
N SER A 618 -25.02 9.78 52.24
CA SER A 618 -24.94 8.36 52.63
C SER A 618 -24.66 8.17 54.13
N SER A 619 -24.96 6.97 54.64
CA SER A 619 -24.54 6.53 55.98
C SER A 619 -23.02 6.44 56.09
N CYS A 620 -22.35 6.00 55.01
CA CYS A 620 -20.91 6.04 54.85
C CYS A 620 -20.47 6.09 53.37
N TYR A 621 -19.21 6.46 53.12
CA TYR A 621 -18.58 6.47 51.80
C TYR A 621 -17.44 5.44 51.74
N ASN A 622 -17.48 4.57 50.73
CA ASN A 622 -16.44 3.56 50.55
C ASN A 622 -15.24 4.15 49.80
N MET A 623 -14.10 4.21 50.48
CA MET A 623 -12.85 4.75 49.92
C MET A 623 -12.13 3.76 49.01
N ASN A 624 -12.38 2.45 49.18
CA ASN A 624 -11.76 1.37 48.41
C ASN A 624 -12.84 0.42 47.88
N PRO A 625 -13.64 0.82 46.87
CA PRO A 625 -14.58 -0.08 46.22
C PRO A 625 -13.85 -1.26 45.59
N MET A 626 -14.45 -2.45 45.65
CA MET A 626 -13.92 -3.59 44.89
C MET A 626 -13.96 -3.24 43.39
N PRO A 627 -12.88 -3.51 42.64
CA PRO A 627 -12.85 -3.21 41.21
C PRO A 627 -13.88 -4.06 40.46
N SER A 628 -14.58 -3.45 39.52
CA SER A 628 -15.46 -4.15 38.57
C SER A 628 -14.64 -5.00 37.58
N GLU A 629 -15.29 -5.89 36.82
CA GLU A 629 -14.64 -6.62 35.73
C GLU A 629 -14.03 -5.67 34.69
N GLU A 630 -14.71 -4.55 34.40
CA GLU A 630 -14.23 -3.50 33.50
C GLU A 630 -12.94 -2.84 34.04
N ASP A 631 -12.90 -2.56 35.35
CA ASP A 631 -11.70 -2.01 36.01
C ASP A 631 -10.53 -2.98 35.95
N LEU A 632 -10.77 -4.28 36.14
CA LEU A 632 -9.73 -5.30 36.05
C LEU A 632 -9.16 -5.39 34.62
N GLY A 633 -10.02 -5.38 33.60
CA GLY A 633 -9.61 -5.36 32.20
C GLY A 633 -8.80 -4.11 31.83
N TRP A 634 -9.27 -2.93 32.25
CA TRP A 634 -8.57 -1.67 31.97
C TRP A 634 -7.22 -1.57 32.68
N ARG A 635 -7.12 -2.02 33.94
CA ARG A 635 -5.85 -2.08 34.67
C ARG A 635 -4.85 -2.99 33.98
N TRP A 636 -5.29 -4.14 33.46
CA TRP A 636 -4.44 -5.01 32.65
C TRP A 636 -3.96 -4.29 31.38
N GLN A 637 -4.86 -3.70 30.60
CA GLN A 637 -4.48 -2.98 29.36
C GLN A 637 -3.51 -1.84 29.62
N THR A 638 -3.70 -1.09 30.70
CA THR A 638 -2.80 0.01 31.10
C THR A 638 -1.41 -0.54 31.48
N CYS A 639 -1.37 -1.70 32.15
CA CYS A 639 -0.12 -2.37 32.51
C CYS A 639 0.57 -3.11 31.35
N SER A 640 -0.14 -3.45 30.28
CA SER A 640 0.42 -4.15 29.12
C SER A 640 0.81 -3.17 28.00
N GLU A 641 -0.12 -2.35 27.50
CA GLU A 641 0.08 -1.51 26.32
C GLU A 641 -0.41 -0.06 26.40
N MET A 642 -1.46 0.23 27.18
CA MET A 642 -2.05 1.58 27.29
C MET A 642 -1.28 2.45 28.29
N VAL A 643 0.04 2.55 28.14
CA VAL A 643 0.91 3.30 29.04
C VAL A 643 0.77 4.80 28.78
N MET A 644 -0.19 5.42 29.45
CA MET A 644 -0.40 6.87 29.39
C MET A 644 0.31 7.55 30.57
N PRO A 645 1.34 8.39 30.34
CA PRO A 645 2.12 8.99 31.41
C PRO A 645 1.41 10.22 31.99
N ILE A 646 0.20 10.03 32.51
CA ILE A 646 -0.57 11.06 33.21
C ILE A 646 0.07 11.29 34.58
N GLY A 647 0.43 12.52 34.88
CA GLY A 647 1.07 12.90 36.14
C GLY A 647 0.97 14.40 36.38
N ARG A 648 1.36 14.87 37.58
CA ARG A 648 1.20 16.28 37.97
C ARG A 648 2.31 16.75 38.91
N GLY A 649 2.81 17.97 38.71
CA GLY A 649 3.84 18.60 39.54
C GLY A 649 3.29 19.41 40.72
N GLU A 650 4.19 19.95 41.55
CA GLU A 650 3.88 20.61 42.83
C GLU A 650 3.05 21.90 42.74
N ASN A 651 2.96 22.55 41.57
CA ASN A 651 2.22 23.81 41.42
C ASN A 651 1.43 23.96 40.12
N ASP A 652 1.31 22.88 39.35
CA ASP A 652 0.74 22.93 38.01
C ASP A 652 -0.79 22.86 38.01
N THR A 653 -1.38 22.31 39.07
CA THR A 653 -2.80 21.94 39.14
C THR A 653 -3.40 22.24 40.51
N MET A 654 -4.71 22.02 40.71
CA MET A 654 -5.33 22.09 42.06
C MET A 654 -5.05 20.88 42.94
N PHE A 655 -4.36 19.87 42.41
CA PHE A 655 -4.07 18.61 43.09
C PHE A 655 -2.67 18.63 43.72
N TYR A 656 -2.40 17.68 44.60
CA TYR A 656 -1.06 17.46 45.16
C TYR A 656 -0.11 16.88 44.09
N SER A 657 1.20 17.05 44.29
CA SER A 657 2.21 16.51 43.38
C SER A 657 2.17 15.00 43.32
N ASP A 658 2.10 14.46 42.10
CA ASP A 658 2.15 13.03 41.82
C ASP A 658 2.69 12.84 40.38
N PRO A 659 4.00 13.01 40.16
CA PRO A 659 4.60 12.92 38.84
C PRO A 659 4.62 11.47 38.35
N PHE A 660 4.36 11.26 37.06
CA PHE A 660 4.40 9.92 36.49
C PHE A 660 5.84 9.39 36.48
N ASN A 661 6.05 8.25 37.13
CA ASN A 661 7.35 7.57 37.16
C ASN A 661 7.25 6.20 36.48
N LEU A 662 7.84 6.08 35.28
CA LEU A 662 7.80 4.86 34.49
C LEU A 662 8.40 3.65 35.24
N ASN A 663 9.46 3.84 36.02
CA ASN A 663 10.11 2.74 36.74
C ASN A 663 9.22 2.19 37.86
N ASN A 664 8.52 3.07 38.60
CA ASN A 664 7.56 2.64 39.62
C ASN A 664 6.35 1.97 38.95
N PHE A 665 5.84 2.55 37.86
CA PHE A 665 4.76 1.96 37.08
C PHE A 665 5.09 0.54 36.60
N ILE A 666 6.30 0.32 36.06
CA ILE A 666 6.78 -1.01 35.67
C ILE A 666 6.83 -1.97 36.87
N LYS A 667 7.34 -1.53 38.02
CA LYS A 667 7.40 -2.36 39.23
C LYS A 667 6.00 -2.78 39.70
N ASP A 668 5.05 -1.85 39.67
CA ASP A 668 3.66 -2.11 40.08
C ASP A 668 2.95 -3.07 39.13
N CYS A 669 3.13 -2.91 37.82
CA CYS A 669 2.55 -3.81 36.83
C CYS A 669 3.15 -5.22 36.91
N LYS A 670 4.46 -5.33 37.14
CA LYS A 670 5.11 -6.62 37.42
C LYS A 670 4.56 -7.27 38.69
N LYS A 671 4.38 -6.51 39.75
CA LYS A 671 3.84 -7.00 41.03
C LYS A 671 2.38 -7.48 40.90
N LYS A 672 1.55 -6.74 40.15
CA LYS A 672 0.10 -7.03 40.04
C LYS A 672 -0.22 -8.12 39.02
N TYR A 673 0.49 -8.13 37.88
CA TYR A 673 0.10 -8.92 36.72
C TYR A 673 1.24 -9.74 36.09
N GLY A 674 2.46 -9.70 36.67
CA GLY A 674 3.64 -10.38 36.10
C GLY A 674 4.15 -9.76 34.80
N VAL A 675 3.56 -8.65 34.34
CA VAL A 675 3.77 -8.07 33.01
C VAL A 675 4.69 -6.85 33.07
N SER A 676 5.55 -6.70 32.05
CA SER A 676 6.32 -5.48 31.84
C SER A 676 5.61 -4.60 30.79
N PRO A 677 5.20 -3.37 31.13
CA PRO A 677 4.53 -2.49 30.16
C PRO A 677 5.38 -2.23 28.91
N ARG A 678 4.75 -2.33 27.73
CA ARG A 678 5.37 -1.99 26.43
C ARG A 678 5.06 -0.53 26.07
N SER A 679 5.76 0.41 26.71
CA SER A 679 5.44 1.85 26.65
C SER A 679 5.40 2.47 25.25
N HIS A 680 6.21 1.95 24.32
CA HIS A 680 6.31 2.47 22.95
C HIS A 680 5.45 1.70 21.94
N TRP A 681 4.76 0.63 22.35
CA TRP A 681 4.07 -0.25 21.41
C TRP A 681 2.92 0.46 20.69
N ILE A 682 2.13 1.26 21.40
CA ILE A 682 0.99 2.00 20.81
C ILE A 682 1.47 3.00 19.75
N THR A 683 2.57 3.71 19.99
CA THR A 683 3.12 4.67 19.03
C THR A 683 3.86 3.99 17.88
N THR A 684 4.49 2.83 18.11
CA THR A 684 5.03 1.97 17.06
C THR A 684 3.92 1.42 16.16
N TYR A 685 2.87 0.85 16.74
CA TYR A 685 1.83 0.16 16.00
C TYR A 685 0.84 1.13 15.36
N TYR A 686 0.29 2.10 16.10
CA TYR A 686 -0.75 3.02 15.57
C TYR A 686 -0.23 4.39 15.15
N GLY A 687 1.00 4.75 15.55
CA GLY A 687 1.53 6.10 15.36
C GLY A 687 1.11 7.05 16.48
N GLY A 688 1.51 8.32 16.35
CA GLY A 688 1.19 9.37 17.33
C GLY A 688 2.04 10.62 17.15
N GLN A 689 3.32 10.43 16.83
CA GLN A 689 4.20 11.51 16.38
C GLN A 689 3.78 12.00 14.98
N ASP A 690 3.89 13.30 14.71
CA ASP A 690 3.48 13.91 13.43
C ASP A 690 2.06 13.55 12.96
N ILE A 691 1.14 13.32 13.90
CA ILE A 691 -0.20 12.82 13.62
C ILE A 691 -0.96 13.66 12.59
N LYS A 692 -0.75 14.99 12.58
CA LYS A 692 -1.35 15.89 11.60
C LYS A 692 -0.94 15.53 10.18
N LEU A 693 0.34 15.24 9.95
CA LEU A 693 0.87 14.85 8.64
C LEU A 693 0.32 13.49 8.22
N ILE A 694 0.28 12.53 9.16
CA ILE A 694 -0.22 11.17 8.92
C ILE A 694 -1.71 11.19 8.57
N LEU A 695 -2.52 11.91 9.35
CA LEU A 695 -3.95 12.05 9.09
C LEU A 695 -4.22 12.79 7.78
N GLN A 696 -3.41 13.81 7.42
CA GLN A 696 -3.56 14.51 6.13
C GLN A 696 -3.24 13.62 4.93
N ARG A 697 -2.23 12.76 5.05
CA ARG A 697 -1.74 11.97 3.92
C ARG A 697 -2.45 10.62 3.77
N PHE A 698 -2.83 9.97 4.87
CA PHE A 698 -3.21 8.54 4.87
C PHE A 698 -4.51 8.22 5.61
N ALA A 699 -4.81 8.95 6.70
CA ALA A 699 -5.95 8.67 7.57
C ALA A 699 -7.03 9.76 7.48
N SER A 700 -7.40 10.10 6.24
CA SER A 700 -8.55 10.96 5.94
C SER A 700 -9.88 10.29 6.33
N ASN A 701 -10.95 11.09 6.48
CA ASN A 701 -12.29 10.66 6.90
C ASN A 701 -12.39 10.19 8.36
N ILE A 702 -11.55 10.72 9.25
CA ILE A 702 -11.73 10.59 10.70
C ILE A 702 -12.18 11.94 11.24
N ILE A 703 -13.36 11.97 11.87
CA ILE A 703 -13.85 13.13 12.60
C ILE A 703 -13.47 12.93 14.06
N PHE A 704 -12.68 13.85 14.60
CA PHE A 704 -12.42 13.93 16.02
C PHE A 704 -13.36 14.96 16.65
N SER A 705 -14.12 14.54 17.65
CA SER A 705 -15.02 15.40 18.42
C SER A 705 -14.51 15.45 19.85
N ASN A 706 -13.95 16.58 20.27
CA ASN A 706 -13.40 16.73 21.62
C ASN A 706 -14.11 17.88 22.32
N GLY A 707 -14.84 17.57 23.41
CA GLY A 707 -15.35 18.60 24.31
C GLY A 707 -14.17 19.26 25.03
N LEU A 708 -14.05 20.59 24.99
CA LEU A 708 -12.89 21.26 25.59
C LEU A 708 -12.81 21.10 27.11
N ARG A 709 -13.95 20.81 27.76
CA ARG A 709 -14.09 20.51 29.19
C ARG A 709 -13.68 19.08 29.56
N ASP A 710 -13.72 18.16 28.61
CA ASP A 710 -13.28 16.80 28.84
C ASP A 710 -11.74 16.79 29.02
N PRO A 711 -11.20 16.30 30.15
CA PRO A 711 -9.77 16.22 30.40
C PRO A 711 -8.98 15.42 29.36
N TYR A 712 -9.59 14.38 28.75
CA TYR A 712 -8.94 13.60 27.69
C TYR A 712 -8.77 14.39 26.39
N SER A 713 -9.47 15.52 26.22
CA SER A 713 -9.27 16.43 25.09
C SER A 713 -7.86 17.04 25.02
N SER A 714 -7.11 17.00 26.13
CA SER A 714 -5.70 17.41 26.18
C SER A 714 -4.82 16.62 25.21
N ALA A 715 -5.12 15.34 24.99
CA ALA A 715 -4.47 14.44 24.05
C ALA A 715 -5.33 14.04 22.85
N GLY A 716 -6.49 14.69 22.68
CA GLY A 716 -7.30 14.55 21.48
C GLY A 716 -6.75 15.39 20.32
N THR A 717 -7.05 15.00 19.08
CA THR A 717 -6.67 15.85 17.94
C THR A 717 -7.59 17.07 17.86
N LYS A 718 -7.00 18.28 17.89
CA LYS A 718 -7.74 19.56 17.94
C LYS A 718 -7.95 20.20 16.56
N THR A 719 -7.38 19.61 15.51
CA THR A 719 -7.49 20.15 14.14
C THR A 719 -8.49 19.30 13.33
N PRO A 720 -9.59 19.86 12.82
CA PRO A 720 -10.50 19.12 11.95
C PRO A 720 -9.79 18.78 10.63
N LEU A 721 -9.56 17.49 10.39
CA LEU A 721 -9.06 16.99 9.12
C LEU A 721 -10.24 16.72 8.19
N LYS A 722 -10.37 17.55 7.14
CA LYS A 722 -11.35 17.47 6.03
C LYS A 722 -12.64 16.69 6.37
N MET A 723 -13.72 17.44 6.63
CA MET A 723 -15.08 16.91 6.78
C MET A 723 -15.38 15.81 5.75
N LEU A 724 -15.93 14.68 6.23
CA LEU A 724 -16.61 13.68 5.43
C LEU A 724 -17.53 14.39 4.44
N LYS A 725 -17.17 14.38 3.15
CA LYS A 725 -18.11 14.76 2.08
C LYS A 725 -19.08 13.59 1.89
N LEU A 726 -19.98 13.40 2.84
CA LEU A 726 -21.21 12.64 2.61
C LEU A 726 -22.02 13.48 1.62
N LYS A 727 -21.88 13.20 0.31
CA LYS A 727 -22.91 13.62 -0.64
C LYS A 727 -24.22 13.01 -0.11
N ARG A 728 -25.21 13.87 0.16
CA ARG A 728 -26.58 13.47 0.53
C ARG A 728 -26.99 12.23 -0.28
N PHE A 729 -27.14 11.09 0.38
CA PHE A 729 -28.01 10.03 -0.09
C PHE A 729 -29.45 10.51 0.15
N SER A 730 -29.92 11.41 -0.70
CA SER A 730 -31.33 11.79 -0.75
C SER A 730 -31.94 11.14 -1.99
N SER A 731 -32.35 9.88 -1.84
CA SER A 731 -33.43 9.30 -2.63
C SER A 731 -33.95 8.09 -1.87
N ALA A 732 -35.25 8.13 -1.54
CA ALA A 732 -36.05 7.10 -0.86
C ALA A 732 -36.12 7.16 0.67
N VAL A 733 -36.57 8.29 1.25
CA VAL A 733 -37.56 8.27 2.34
C VAL A 733 -38.45 9.52 2.17
N SER A 734 -39.76 9.32 2.07
CA SER A 734 -40.77 10.39 1.97
C SER A 734 -40.74 11.30 3.20
N PRO A 735 -40.83 12.64 3.06
CA PRO A 735 -40.85 13.54 4.20
C PRO A 735 -42.28 13.69 4.71
N ALA A 736 -42.58 13.08 5.85
CA ALA A 736 -43.66 13.53 6.70
C ALA A 736 -43.07 13.81 8.09
N ILE A 737 -43.28 15.05 8.55
CA ILE A 737 -43.14 15.53 9.93
C ILE A 737 -41.67 15.78 10.37
N PHE A 738 -41.21 17.04 10.24
CA PHE A 738 -40.93 17.90 11.41
C PHE A 738 -40.54 19.30 10.91
N ASN A 739 -41.28 20.28 11.42
CA ASN A 739 -41.19 21.69 11.07
C ASN A 739 -40.74 22.44 12.33
N SER A 740 -39.53 22.99 12.38
CA SER A 740 -39.26 24.21 13.15
C SER A 740 -37.96 24.92 12.71
N ARG A 741 -38.17 26.20 12.38
CA ARG A 741 -37.29 27.37 12.18
C ARG A 741 -36.17 27.47 13.25
N ASN A 742 -35.04 28.20 13.14
CA ASN A 742 -34.51 29.20 12.22
C ASN A 742 -33.03 29.51 12.60
N LYS A 743 -32.26 30.02 11.60
CA LYS A 743 -31.16 31.01 11.66
C LYS A 743 -29.94 30.80 12.59
N PHE A 744 -28.74 30.77 11.99
CA PHE A 744 -27.79 31.90 12.05
C PHE A 744 -26.73 31.81 10.96
N GLN A 745 -26.37 32.96 10.39
CA GLN A 745 -25.56 33.16 9.19
C GLN A 745 -24.46 34.19 9.52
N ARG A 746 -23.18 33.88 9.23
CA ARG A 746 -22.07 34.76 8.75
C ARG A 746 -20.71 34.15 9.14
N LYS A 747 -19.88 33.76 8.16
CA LYS A 747 -18.88 34.54 7.39
C LYS A 747 -17.63 34.84 8.21
N GLU A 748 -16.54 34.12 7.92
CA GLU A 748 -15.19 34.67 7.94
C GLU A 748 -14.36 34.13 6.76
N LYS A 749 -13.56 35.04 6.22
CA LYS A 749 -12.73 34.99 5.02
C LYS A 749 -11.30 34.75 5.51
N LEU A 750 -10.54 33.81 4.94
CA LEU A 750 -9.07 33.95 4.94
C LEU A 750 -8.42 33.29 3.73
N ILE A 751 -7.57 34.08 3.11
CA ILE A 751 -6.75 33.85 1.93
C ILE A 751 -5.51 33.02 2.35
N SER A 752 -5.05 32.07 1.53
CA SER A 752 -3.65 31.64 1.57
C SER A 752 -3.08 31.42 0.16
N LEU A 753 -1.86 31.93 0.01
CA LEU A 753 -1.05 32.03 -1.19
C LEU A 753 -0.55 30.67 -1.70
N ILE A 754 -0.22 30.71 -2.99
CA ILE A 754 0.38 29.68 -3.84
C ILE A 754 1.85 29.44 -3.46
N ALA A 755 2.26 28.16 -3.43
CA ALA A 755 3.62 27.73 -3.70
C ALA A 755 3.60 26.69 -4.85
N LEU A 756 4.33 27.00 -5.91
CA LEU A 756 4.49 26.24 -7.15
C LEU A 756 5.74 25.32 -7.10
N GLN A 757 5.78 24.37 -8.05
CA GLN A 757 6.86 23.43 -8.44
C GLN A 757 6.84 22.09 -7.67
N ASN A 758 6.80 20.89 -8.29
CA ASN A 758 7.44 20.39 -9.51
C ASN A 758 6.64 19.16 -10.04
N PRO A 759 6.54 18.92 -11.35
CA PRO A 759 5.67 17.88 -11.92
C PRO A 759 6.47 16.66 -12.41
N TYR A 760 6.65 15.65 -11.56
CA TYR A 760 6.93 14.28 -12.02
C TYR A 760 6.16 13.31 -11.12
N ARG A 761 4.86 13.18 -11.40
CA ARG A 761 3.99 12.22 -10.74
C ARG A 761 2.87 11.92 -11.73
N TRP A 762 2.65 10.65 -12.01
CA TRP A 762 1.36 9.97 -11.88
C TRP A 762 1.27 8.74 -12.78
N ILE A 763 1.30 7.59 -12.12
CA ILE A 763 0.77 6.31 -12.58
C ILE A 763 -0.76 6.45 -12.70
N SER A 764 -1.32 5.85 -13.73
CA SER A 764 -2.76 5.80 -14.05
C SER A 764 -3.56 5.10 -12.94
N ASN A 765 -4.23 5.87 -12.07
CA ASN A 765 -5.26 5.39 -11.15
C ASN A 765 -6.64 5.33 -11.84
N ARG A 766 -6.84 4.40 -12.78
CA ARG A 766 -8.15 4.18 -13.44
C ARG A 766 -8.96 2.99 -12.90
N PHE A 767 -8.74 2.61 -11.64
CA PHE A 767 -9.47 1.50 -11.01
C PHE A 767 -10.74 1.94 -10.24
N LEU A 768 -11.15 3.21 -10.33
CA LEU A 768 -12.29 3.75 -9.57
C LEU A 768 -13.14 4.73 -10.39
N ASP A 769 -13.90 4.23 -11.37
CA ASP A 769 -15.04 4.97 -11.93
C ASP A 769 -16.33 4.59 -11.19
N ILE A 770 -16.70 5.41 -10.21
CA ILE A 770 -17.83 5.21 -9.28
C ILE A 770 -19.20 5.55 -9.92
N TYR A 771 -19.24 6.01 -11.17
CA TYR A 771 -20.46 6.58 -11.78
C TYR A 771 -21.27 5.66 -12.72
N GLN A 772 -20.93 4.38 -12.86
CA GLN A 772 -21.69 3.45 -13.73
C GLN A 772 -22.29 2.24 -12.98
N LEU A 773 -22.47 2.33 -11.66
CA LEU A 773 -22.93 1.23 -10.78
C LEU A 773 -24.44 0.87 -10.88
N GLY A 774 -25.10 1.17 -12.00
CA GLY A 774 -26.54 0.91 -12.19
C GLY A 774 -26.94 0.19 -13.48
N ASN A 775 -26.03 0.03 -14.45
CA ASN A 775 -26.38 -0.54 -15.76
C ASN A 775 -25.63 -1.87 -16.01
N LYS A 776 -26.40 -2.96 -16.09
CA LYS A 776 -25.88 -4.32 -16.32
C LYS A 776 -25.14 -4.43 -17.66
N GLU A 777 -25.62 -3.76 -18.70
CA GLU A 777 -24.95 -3.72 -20.02
C GLU A 777 -23.63 -2.95 -19.95
N ALA A 778 -23.56 -1.85 -19.19
CA ALA A 778 -22.33 -1.09 -19.01
C ALA A 778 -21.25 -1.94 -18.31
N ILE A 779 -21.65 -2.77 -17.34
CA ILE A 779 -20.75 -3.68 -16.62
C ILE A 779 -20.25 -4.81 -17.54
N GLU A 780 -21.11 -5.41 -18.35
CA GLU A 780 -20.69 -6.44 -19.31
C GLU A 780 -19.78 -5.87 -20.40
N LYS A 781 -20.10 -4.68 -20.90
CA LYS A 781 -19.26 -3.95 -21.87
C LYS A 781 -17.88 -3.63 -21.27
N GLU A 782 -17.84 -3.22 -20.00
CA GLU A 782 -16.59 -2.94 -19.29
C GLU A 782 -15.79 -4.21 -18.99
N ARG A 783 -16.44 -5.32 -18.64
CA ARG A 783 -15.76 -6.64 -18.50
C ARG A 783 -15.16 -7.11 -19.82
N ALA A 784 -15.87 -6.94 -20.94
CA ALA A 784 -15.37 -7.27 -22.26
C ALA A 784 -14.17 -6.38 -22.65
N ARG A 785 -14.25 -5.08 -22.35
CA ARG A 785 -13.15 -4.11 -22.53
C ARG A 785 -11.92 -4.49 -21.70
N LEU A 786 -12.08 -4.78 -20.42
CA LEU A 786 -10.99 -5.18 -19.53
C LEU A 786 -10.36 -6.50 -19.98
N LYS A 787 -11.16 -7.48 -20.43
CA LYS A 787 -10.65 -8.72 -21.02
C LYS A 787 -9.78 -8.46 -22.25
N ASP A 788 -10.20 -7.56 -23.12
CA ASP A 788 -9.46 -7.13 -24.32
C ASP A 788 -8.16 -6.40 -23.94
N GLU A 789 -8.21 -5.40 -23.07
CA GLU A 789 -7.01 -4.66 -22.62
C GLU A 789 -6.03 -5.53 -21.82
N MET A 790 -6.51 -6.53 -21.05
CA MET A 790 -5.67 -7.47 -20.31
C MET A 790 -4.98 -8.52 -21.19
N THR A 791 -5.45 -8.75 -22.41
CA THR A 791 -4.75 -9.65 -23.36
C THR A 791 -3.43 -9.05 -23.85
N ARG A 792 -3.31 -7.73 -23.82
CA ARG A 792 -2.11 -6.98 -24.21
C ARG A 792 -1.20 -6.83 -22.98
N GLY A 793 0.03 -7.35 -23.06
CA GLY A 793 0.98 -7.29 -21.95
C GLY A 793 1.34 -5.87 -21.54
N TYR A 794 1.66 -5.66 -20.25
CA TYR A 794 2.00 -4.33 -19.69
C TYR A 794 3.16 -3.64 -20.41
N PHE A 795 4.11 -4.42 -20.94
CA PHE A 795 5.25 -3.91 -21.72
C PHE A 795 5.07 -4.06 -23.24
N ALA A 796 3.91 -4.51 -23.72
CA ALA A 796 3.68 -4.77 -25.15
C ALA A 796 3.97 -3.53 -26.00
N ASP A 797 3.51 -2.34 -25.56
CA ASP A 797 3.76 -1.09 -26.27
C ASP A 797 5.26 -0.73 -26.32
N ILE A 798 6.01 -1.02 -25.25
CA ILE A 798 7.46 -0.74 -25.20
C ILE A 798 8.25 -1.76 -26.03
N ASN A 799 7.85 -3.03 -26.00
CA ASN A 799 8.50 -4.08 -26.78
C ASN A 799 8.23 -3.88 -28.27
N GLU A 800 6.98 -3.61 -28.67
CA GLU A 800 6.61 -3.32 -30.07
C GLU A 800 7.32 -2.05 -30.57
N LEU A 801 7.45 -1.02 -29.72
CA LEU A 801 8.22 0.20 -30.03
C LEU A 801 9.71 -0.10 -30.19
N LYS A 802 10.30 -1.00 -29.39
CA LYS A 802 11.71 -1.40 -29.52
C LYS A 802 11.96 -2.23 -30.76
N GLU A 803 11.06 -3.14 -31.10
CA GLU A 803 11.19 -4.02 -32.26
C GLU A 803 11.02 -3.26 -33.57
N HIS A 804 10.05 -2.33 -33.64
CA HIS A 804 9.67 -1.67 -34.88
C HIS A 804 10.02 -0.18 -34.93
N GLY A 805 10.64 0.39 -33.89
CA GLY A 805 10.95 1.83 -33.83
C GLY A 805 9.72 2.74 -33.89
N GLY A 806 8.52 2.20 -33.61
CA GLY A 806 7.24 2.90 -33.74
C GLY A 806 6.59 2.75 -35.13
N LYS A 807 7.17 1.97 -36.05
CA LYS A 807 6.58 1.64 -37.36
C LYS A 807 5.63 0.45 -37.27
N ILE A 808 4.39 0.72 -36.89
CA ILE A 808 3.35 -0.31 -36.70
C ILE A 808 2.55 -0.56 -37.98
N ALA A 809 2.44 0.48 -38.81
CA ALA A 809 1.91 0.41 -40.17
C ALA A 809 2.82 1.21 -41.11
N THR A 810 3.21 0.61 -42.22
CA THR A 810 3.90 1.29 -43.32
C THR A 810 2.96 2.28 -43.98
N ALA A 811 3.48 3.44 -44.39
CA ALA A 811 2.65 4.45 -45.04
C ALA A 811 2.04 3.91 -46.36
N ASN A 812 0.83 4.35 -46.68
CA ASN A 812 0.25 4.07 -47.99
C ASN A 812 1.14 4.67 -49.09
N LYS A 813 1.54 3.88 -50.09
CA LYS A 813 2.35 4.39 -51.21
C LYS A 813 1.52 5.20 -52.21
N ILE A 814 0.25 4.83 -52.36
CA ILE A 814 -0.74 5.46 -53.24
C ILE A 814 -1.98 5.82 -52.44
N ILE A 815 -2.75 6.78 -52.92
CA ILE A 815 -3.98 7.21 -52.30
C ILE A 815 -5.02 6.08 -52.25
N ILE A 816 -5.74 5.97 -51.14
CA ILE A 816 -6.84 5.01 -50.99
C ILE A 816 -8.02 5.49 -51.86
N PRO A 817 -8.57 4.67 -52.77
CA PRO A 817 -9.74 5.04 -53.57
C PRO A 817 -10.93 5.38 -52.68
N ALA A 818 -11.72 6.38 -53.06
CA ALA A 818 -12.86 6.87 -52.26
C ALA A 818 -13.88 5.79 -51.88
N MET A 819 -14.07 4.77 -52.72
CA MET A 819 -14.97 3.63 -52.46
C MET A 819 -14.44 2.65 -51.40
N ALA A 820 -13.12 2.61 -51.17
CA ALA A 820 -12.47 1.75 -50.18
C ALA A 820 -12.08 2.51 -48.90
N ALA A 821 -12.25 3.84 -48.90
CA ALA A 821 -11.84 4.70 -47.80
C ALA A 821 -12.80 4.59 -46.60
N VAL A 822 -12.24 4.37 -45.42
CA VAL A 822 -12.99 4.32 -44.15
C VAL A 822 -13.18 5.74 -43.62
N LYS A 823 -14.32 6.03 -42.98
CA LYS A 823 -14.54 7.33 -42.33
C LYS A 823 -13.65 7.47 -41.09
N PHE A 824 -13.08 8.65 -40.90
CA PHE A 824 -12.40 9.00 -39.65
C PHE A 824 -13.48 9.15 -38.55
N PRO A 825 -13.35 8.45 -37.41
CA PRO A 825 -14.35 8.52 -36.33
C PRO A 825 -14.46 9.93 -35.76
N ALA A 826 -15.69 10.35 -35.45
CA ALA A 826 -15.93 11.68 -34.89
C ALA A 826 -15.23 11.85 -33.53
N LEU A 827 -14.44 12.92 -33.39
CA LEU A 827 -13.67 13.22 -32.18
C LEU A 827 -13.95 14.65 -31.71
N GLU A 828 -14.36 14.79 -30.44
CA GLU A 828 -14.52 16.11 -29.81
C GLU A 828 -13.18 16.64 -29.32
N VAL A 829 -12.73 17.74 -29.90
CA VAL A 829 -11.45 18.37 -29.57
C VAL A 829 -11.64 19.80 -29.07
N ILE A 830 -10.65 20.29 -28.33
CA ILE A 830 -10.72 21.55 -27.61
C ILE A 830 -9.45 22.34 -27.89
N HIS A 831 -9.61 23.60 -28.30
CA HIS A 831 -8.50 24.52 -28.49
C HIS A 831 -7.97 25.04 -27.14
N SER A 832 -6.77 25.57 -27.13
CA SER A 832 -6.14 26.14 -25.93
C SER A 832 -6.90 27.35 -25.34
N ASP A 833 -7.76 28.00 -26.13
CA ASP A 833 -8.65 29.08 -25.69
C ASP A 833 -9.96 28.58 -25.04
N GLY A 834 -10.23 27.27 -25.11
CA GLY A 834 -11.41 26.62 -24.54
C GLY A 834 -12.58 26.46 -25.51
N SER A 835 -12.44 26.84 -26.79
CA SER A 835 -13.42 26.53 -27.83
C SER A 835 -13.39 25.04 -28.19
N ASN A 836 -14.56 24.45 -28.46
CA ASN A 836 -14.69 23.03 -28.81
C ASN A 836 -15.07 22.89 -30.29
N VAL A 837 -14.48 21.90 -30.98
CA VAL A 837 -14.76 21.56 -32.38
C VAL A 837 -14.90 20.03 -32.49
N LYS A 838 -15.74 19.55 -33.42
CA LYS A 838 -15.81 18.13 -33.79
C LYS A 838 -15.01 17.90 -35.07
N LEU A 839 -14.07 16.96 -35.02
CA LEU A 839 -13.27 16.53 -36.18
C LEU A 839 -13.78 15.17 -36.69
N PRO A 840 -13.68 14.89 -38.00
CA PRO A 840 -13.25 15.81 -39.06
C PRO A 840 -14.35 16.83 -39.38
N ILE A 841 -13.96 18.04 -39.80
CA ILE A 841 -14.91 19.05 -40.28
C ILE A 841 -15.35 18.61 -41.67
N THR A 842 -16.63 18.26 -41.85
CA THR A 842 -17.18 17.85 -43.15
C THR A 842 -18.07 18.94 -43.74
N SER A 843 -18.09 19.03 -45.07
CA SER A 843 -18.84 20.07 -45.79
C SER A 843 -20.36 19.81 -45.94
N THR A 844 -20.94 18.85 -45.20
CA THR A 844 -22.31 18.34 -45.44
C THR A 844 -23.22 18.30 -44.21
N GLY A 845 -23.10 19.26 -43.28
CA GLY A 845 -23.95 19.33 -42.08
C GLY A 845 -25.10 20.34 -42.19
N ASP A 846 -26.35 19.85 -42.22
CA ASP A 846 -27.58 20.63 -42.02
C ASP A 846 -27.59 21.27 -40.62
N GLY A 847 -27.37 22.58 -40.53
CA GLY A 847 -27.52 23.35 -39.29
C GLY A 847 -26.83 24.71 -39.30
N VAL A 848 -27.61 25.77 -39.59
CA VAL A 848 -27.57 27.23 -39.27
C VAL A 848 -26.22 28.00 -39.08
N GLU A 849 -25.04 27.39 -39.00
CA GLU A 849 -23.73 28.08 -38.95
C GLU A 849 -22.90 27.90 -40.24
N ALA A 850 -23.55 27.67 -41.37
CA ALA A 850 -22.92 27.50 -42.69
C ALA A 850 -22.44 28.81 -43.35
N ASN A 851 -21.94 29.78 -42.57
CA ASN A 851 -21.40 31.03 -43.11
C ASN A 851 -20.22 31.54 -42.27
N LYS A 852 -19.02 30.93 -42.42
CA LYS A 852 -17.71 31.64 -42.36
C LYS A 852 -16.39 30.85 -42.52
N LEU A 853 -16.37 29.55 -42.84
CA LEU A 853 -15.11 28.86 -43.19
C LEU A 853 -15.22 28.22 -44.58
N GLU A 854 -14.39 28.66 -45.53
CA GLU A 854 -14.09 27.89 -46.74
C GLU A 854 -13.62 26.49 -46.29
N ALA A 855 -14.41 25.46 -46.58
CA ALA A 855 -14.11 24.10 -46.12
C ALA A 855 -12.77 23.63 -46.70
N SER A 856 -11.85 23.23 -45.82
CA SER A 856 -10.58 22.62 -46.22
C SER A 856 -10.85 21.39 -47.09
N LYS A 857 -10.13 21.27 -48.21
CA LYS A 857 -10.30 20.14 -49.13
C LYS A 857 -9.57 18.88 -48.66
N ALA A 858 -8.49 19.06 -47.90
CA ALA A 858 -7.77 17.98 -47.24
C ALA A 858 -7.32 18.40 -45.83
N SER A 859 -7.32 17.47 -44.89
CA SER A 859 -6.84 17.67 -43.52
C SER A 859 -5.88 16.56 -43.11
N LEU A 860 -4.68 16.93 -42.65
CA LEU A 860 -3.75 15.99 -42.04
C LEU A 860 -4.00 15.95 -40.52
N MET A 861 -4.40 14.78 -40.02
CA MET A 861 -4.66 14.51 -38.61
C MET A 861 -3.46 13.78 -38.00
N CYS A 862 -2.75 14.44 -37.11
CA CYS A 862 -1.60 13.90 -36.37
C CYS A 862 -2.00 13.57 -34.93
N LEU A 863 -2.05 12.29 -34.58
CA LEU A 863 -2.53 11.82 -33.28
C LEU A 863 -1.36 11.47 -32.34
N SER A 864 -1.38 12.04 -31.14
CA SER A 864 -0.38 11.78 -30.10
C SER A 864 -1.07 11.45 -28.77
N PHE A 865 -0.79 10.28 -28.20
CA PHE A 865 -1.35 9.85 -26.90
C PHE A 865 -0.37 10.09 -25.74
N ARG A 866 0.92 10.31 -26.04
CA ARG A 866 1.99 10.48 -25.06
C ARG A 866 3.01 11.50 -25.57
N ALA A 867 3.67 12.21 -24.66
CA ALA A 867 4.69 13.20 -25.04
C ALA A 867 5.86 12.57 -25.85
N SER A 868 6.14 11.27 -25.65
CA SER A 868 7.19 10.54 -26.36
C SER A 868 6.96 10.43 -27.87
N SER A 869 5.71 10.50 -28.36
CA SER A 869 5.41 10.44 -29.79
C SER A 869 5.55 11.79 -30.51
N GLN A 870 5.83 12.89 -29.81
CA GLN A 870 5.88 14.22 -30.43
C GLN A 870 6.97 14.32 -31.51
N ALA A 871 8.16 13.76 -31.27
CA ALA A 871 9.23 13.75 -32.27
C ALA A 871 8.84 12.99 -33.55
N MET A 872 8.00 11.97 -33.43
CA MET A 872 7.44 11.25 -34.58
C MET A 872 6.50 12.17 -35.34
N ILE A 873 5.53 12.80 -34.66
CA ILE A 873 4.59 13.74 -35.29
C ILE A 873 5.32 14.88 -36.01
N ASP A 874 6.31 15.49 -35.36
CA ASP A 874 7.12 16.58 -35.91
C ASP A 874 7.84 16.18 -37.20
N SER A 875 8.24 14.91 -37.35
CA SER A 875 8.92 14.42 -38.56
C SER A 875 8.01 14.40 -39.80
N TRP A 876 6.67 14.42 -39.61
CA TRP A 876 5.68 14.53 -40.69
C TRP A 876 5.10 15.93 -40.80
N SER A 877 4.78 16.55 -39.67
CA SER A 877 4.00 17.79 -39.63
C SER A 877 4.81 19.00 -40.11
N LYS A 878 6.13 19.05 -39.83
CA LYS A 878 7.00 20.16 -40.28
C LYS A 878 7.17 20.19 -41.81
N PRO A 879 7.61 19.10 -42.49
CA PRO A 879 7.73 19.12 -43.95
C PRO A 879 6.40 19.33 -44.67
N PHE A 880 5.31 18.79 -44.13
CA PHE A 880 3.98 18.99 -44.66
C PHE A 880 3.56 20.46 -44.58
N LEU A 881 3.78 21.10 -43.43
CA LEU A 881 3.50 22.53 -43.25
C LEU A 881 4.37 23.38 -44.17
N ASP A 882 5.67 23.10 -44.28
CA ASP A 882 6.59 23.85 -45.14
C ASP A 882 6.16 23.82 -46.62
N THR A 883 5.62 22.68 -47.07
CA THR A 883 5.17 22.49 -48.46
C THR A 883 3.83 23.17 -48.73
N PHE A 884 2.87 23.09 -47.80
CA PHE A 884 1.49 23.57 -48.00
C PHE A 884 1.15 24.86 -47.24
N LYS A 885 2.14 25.56 -46.66
CA LYS A 885 1.96 26.79 -45.86
C LYS A 885 1.12 27.88 -46.55
N ASP A 886 1.19 27.95 -47.88
CA ASP A 886 0.51 28.96 -48.70
C ASP A 886 -0.88 28.49 -49.20
N SER A 887 -1.25 27.23 -48.96
CA SER A 887 -2.51 26.64 -49.44
C SER A 887 -3.62 26.73 -48.39
N LYS A 888 -4.58 27.63 -48.63
CA LYS A 888 -5.81 27.75 -47.81
C LYS A 888 -6.74 26.54 -47.88
N ARG A 889 -6.45 25.58 -48.77
CA ARG A 889 -7.26 24.38 -49.02
C ARG A 889 -6.82 23.18 -48.19
N VAL A 890 -5.78 23.30 -47.38
CA VAL A 890 -5.24 22.22 -46.53
C VAL A 890 -5.18 22.66 -45.07
N GLN A 891 -5.54 21.76 -44.15
CA GLN A 891 -5.40 22.00 -42.70
C GLN A 891 -4.54 20.92 -42.04
N LEU A 892 -3.79 21.31 -41.01
CA LEU A 892 -3.01 20.41 -40.17
C LEU A 892 -3.53 20.45 -38.74
N TYR A 893 -3.95 19.30 -38.22
CA TYR A 893 -4.41 19.12 -36.85
C TYR A 893 -3.43 18.27 -36.07
N GLU A 894 -2.79 18.85 -35.06
CA GLU A 894 -2.03 18.10 -34.05
C GLU A 894 -2.90 17.85 -32.83
N ILE A 895 -3.37 16.61 -32.71
CA ILE A 895 -4.35 16.18 -31.73
C ILE A 895 -3.64 15.45 -30.59
N SER A 896 -3.62 16.08 -29.42
CA SER A 896 -3.13 15.46 -28.19
C SER A 896 -4.28 14.79 -27.43
N LEU A 897 -4.26 13.46 -27.38
CA LEU A 897 -5.25 12.66 -26.67
C LEU A 897 -4.83 12.46 -25.21
N ILE A 898 -5.61 13.02 -24.30
CA ILE A 898 -5.33 13.05 -22.87
C ILE A 898 -6.24 12.05 -22.16
N ASP A 899 -5.75 10.81 -22.04
CA ASP A 899 -6.49 9.73 -21.39
C ASP A 899 -6.32 9.74 -19.85
N SER A 900 -6.54 10.87 -19.19
CA SER A 900 -6.46 10.95 -17.73
C SER A 900 -7.73 11.52 -17.14
N TRP A 901 -8.46 10.70 -16.38
CA TRP A 901 -9.71 11.10 -15.72
C TRP A 901 -9.52 12.30 -14.77
N VAL A 902 -8.34 12.43 -14.15
CA VAL A 902 -8.03 13.59 -13.30
C VAL A 902 -7.95 14.87 -14.13
N LEU A 903 -7.43 14.77 -15.35
CA LEU A 903 -7.27 15.90 -16.26
C LEU A 903 -8.58 16.24 -17.00
N THR A 904 -9.59 15.37 -16.98
CA THR A 904 -10.92 15.67 -17.52
C THR A 904 -11.81 16.45 -16.55
N LEU A 905 -11.46 16.49 -15.26
CA LEU A 905 -12.19 17.30 -14.26
C LEU A 905 -12.16 18.78 -14.64
N SER A 906 -13.34 19.40 -14.79
CA SER A 906 -13.52 20.79 -15.24
C SER A 906 -12.52 21.82 -14.68
N PRO A 907 -12.24 21.89 -13.36
CA PRO A 907 -11.26 22.86 -12.83
C PRO A 907 -9.81 22.56 -13.24
N VAL A 908 -9.44 21.27 -13.36
CA VAL A 908 -8.11 20.83 -13.79
C VAL A 908 -7.93 21.03 -15.29
N LYS A 909 -8.94 20.64 -16.07
CA LYS A 909 -9.03 20.85 -17.53
C LYS A 909 -8.83 22.33 -17.89
N LYS A 910 -9.54 23.25 -17.21
CA LYS A 910 -9.39 24.70 -17.41
C LYS A 910 -8.00 25.21 -17.03
N LEU A 911 -7.41 24.69 -15.95
CA LEU A 911 -6.05 25.06 -15.53
C LEU A 911 -5.00 24.57 -16.54
N LEU A 912 -5.13 23.33 -17.03
CA LEU A 912 -4.22 22.72 -18.00
C LEU A 912 -4.25 23.47 -19.33
N LEU A 913 -5.46 23.76 -19.86
CA LEU A 913 -5.63 24.61 -21.05
C LEU A 913 -4.98 26.00 -20.85
N ARG A 914 -5.14 26.61 -19.67
CA ARG A 914 -4.52 27.91 -19.35
C ARG A 914 -2.99 27.86 -19.25
N MET A 915 -2.41 26.76 -18.75
CA MET A 915 -0.95 26.58 -18.71
C MET A 915 -0.39 26.37 -20.12
N MET A 916 -1.05 25.57 -20.94
CA MET A 916 -0.63 25.30 -22.33
C MET A 916 -0.78 26.55 -23.22
N ARG A 917 -1.72 27.44 -22.90
CA ARG A 917 -1.83 28.76 -23.54
C ARG A 917 -0.64 29.69 -23.25
N LYS A 918 0.10 29.47 -22.16
CA LYS A 918 1.23 30.32 -21.75
C LYS A 918 2.58 29.89 -22.33
N SER A 919 2.70 28.68 -22.89
CA SER A 919 3.99 28.08 -23.26
C SER A 919 4.51 28.40 -24.67
N ASN A 920 3.78 29.14 -25.52
CA ASN A 920 4.32 29.62 -26.81
C ASN A 920 4.17 31.14 -26.95
N PRO A 921 5.15 31.95 -26.50
CA PRO A 921 5.19 33.39 -26.76
C PRO A 921 5.73 33.75 -28.15
N HIS A 922 6.17 32.78 -28.96
CA HIS A 922 6.88 33.04 -30.23
C HIS A 922 6.24 32.48 -31.51
N GLU A 923 5.01 31.93 -31.47
CA GLU A 923 4.26 31.67 -32.70
C GLU A 923 3.43 32.92 -33.06
N SER A 924 3.89 33.65 -34.07
CA SER A 924 3.21 34.79 -34.67
C SER A 924 1.77 34.44 -35.05
N LYS A 925 0.85 35.35 -34.75
CA LYS A 925 -0.61 35.26 -34.99
C LYS A 925 -1.03 35.15 -36.47
N ASP A 926 -0.11 34.91 -37.40
CA ASP A 926 -0.35 34.96 -38.85
C ASP A 926 -0.26 33.62 -39.59
N VAL A 927 -0.21 32.47 -38.91
CA VAL A 927 -0.20 31.15 -39.59
C VAL A 927 -1.49 30.37 -39.30
N VAL A 928 -2.49 30.51 -40.18
CA VAL A 928 -3.85 29.95 -40.02
C VAL A 928 -3.93 28.43 -40.31
N HIS A 929 -2.80 27.72 -40.47
CA HIS A 929 -2.80 26.34 -40.99
C HIS A 929 -2.50 25.21 -39.99
N ARG A 930 -1.81 25.47 -38.87
CA ARG A 930 -1.50 24.47 -37.83
C ARG A 930 -2.39 24.65 -36.62
N GLN A 931 -3.24 23.68 -36.33
CA GLN A 931 -4.16 23.71 -35.20
C GLN A 931 -3.76 22.66 -34.16
N ILE A 932 -3.26 23.11 -33.01
CA ILE A 932 -2.99 22.24 -31.86
C ILE A 932 -4.27 22.14 -31.02
N VAL A 933 -4.80 20.93 -30.91
CA VAL A 933 -6.06 20.65 -30.25
C VAL A 933 -5.95 19.48 -29.28
N TYR A 934 -6.82 19.46 -28.27
CA TYR A 934 -6.75 18.50 -27.17
C TYR A 934 -8.06 17.74 -27.05
N SER A 935 -7.99 16.42 -27.00
CA SER A 935 -9.15 15.57 -26.69
C SER A 935 -9.00 14.99 -25.30
N PHE A 936 -10.00 15.18 -24.44
CA PHE A 936 -9.98 14.75 -23.04
C PHE A 936 -11.04 13.67 -22.82
N GLY A 937 -10.65 12.48 -22.38
CA GLY A 937 -11.62 11.41 -22.16
C GLY A 937 -11.02 10.02 -22.31
N ASP A 938 -11.90 9.02 -22.29
CA ASP A 938 -11.54 7.67 -22.71
C ASP A 938 -11.71 7.53 -24.23
N HIS A 939 -10.59 7.30 -24.92
CA HIS A 939 -10.56 7.12 -26.37
C HIS A 939 -10.48 5.65 -26.78
N TYR A 940 -10.83 4.69 -25.90
CA TYR A 940 -10.77 3.25 -26.22
C TYR A 940 -11.47 2.86 -27.53
N TYR A 941 -12.74 3.24 -27.72
CA TYR A 941 -13.48 2.89 -28.94
C TYR A 941 -12.93 3.59 -30.19
N PHE A 942 -12.55 4.86 -30.05
CA PHE A 942 -11.88 5.62 -31.11
C PHE A 942 -10.58 4.93 -31.57
N ARG A 943 -9.75 4.47 -30.62
CA ARG A 943 -8.53 3.69 -30.91
C ARG A 943 -8.85 2.39 -31.62
N LYS A 944 -9.89 1.68 -31.18
CA LYS A 944 -10.27 0.38 -31.74
C LYS A 944 -10.74 0.48 -33.19
N GLU A 945 -11.52 1.50 -33.53
CA GLU A 945 -11.98 1.76 -34.91
C GLU A 945 -10.81 2.07 -35.86
N LEU A 946 -9.84 2.84 -35.39
CA LEU A 946 -8.63 3.18 -36.16
C LEU A 946 -7.53 2.12 -36.08
N LYS A 947 -7.76 1.00 -35.39
CA LYS A 947 -6.76 -0.05 -35.11
C LYS A 947 -5.46 0.51 -34.50
N ILE A 948 -5.59 1.50 -33.63
CA ILE A 948 -4.47 2.10 -32.88
C ILE A 948 -4.09 1.15 -31.75
N LEU A 949 -2.93 0.51 -31.91
CA LEU A 949 -2.44 -0.53 -31.02
C LEU A 949 -1.57 0.06 -29.90
N ASN A 950 -0.56 0.84 -30.26
CA ASN A 950 0.48 1.32 -29.34
C ASN A 950 0.32 2.81 -29.02
N LEU A 951 0.27 3.16 -27.73
CA LEU A 951 0.06 4.55 -27.30
C LEU A 951 1.35 5.38 -27.26
N LEU A 952 2.51 4.77 -27.44
CA LEU A 952 3.81 5.46 -27.48
C LEU A 952 4.19 5.91 -28.90
N THR A 953 3.40 5.52 -29.91
CA THR A 953 3.62 5.79 -31.33
C THR A 953 2.76 6.95 -31.81
N GLY A 954 3.29 7.79 -32.70
CA GLY A 954 2.53 8.83 -33.42
C GLY A 954 1.86 8.26 -34.67
N TYR A 955 0.62 8.69 -34.94
CA TYR A 955 -0.16 8.24 -36.10
C TYR A 955 -0.60 9.42 -36.96
N MET A 956 -0.58 9.24 -38.28
CA MET A 956 -0.90 10.28 -39.25
C MET A 956 -2.01 9.77 -40.17
N PHE A 957 -3.06 10.57 -40.35
CA PHE A 957 -4.17 10.26 -41.25
C PHE A 957 -4.49 11.46 -42.13
N LEU A 958 -4.42 11.29 -43.45
CA LEU A 958 -4.88 12.30 -44.41
C LEU A 958 -6.37 12.06 -44.70
N VAL A 959 -7.18 13.08 -44.45
CA VAL A 959 -8.63 13.02 -44.52
C VAL A 959 -9.15 13.97 -45.60
N ASP A 960 -10.08 13.51 -46.44
CA ASP A 960 -10.74 14.38 -47.44
C ASP A 960 -11.91 15.21 -46.87
N LYS A 961 -12.50 16.10 -47.67
CA LYS A 961 -13.63 16.96 -47.26
C LYS A 961 -14.87 16.22 -46.75
N PHE A 962 -15.00 14.92 -47.06
CA PHE A 962 -16.10 14.07 -46.61
C PHE A 962 -15.77 13.32 -45.32
N GLY A 963 -14.59 13.55 -44.73
CA GLY A 963 -14.15 12.90 -43.50
C GLY A 963 -13.63 11.48 -43.72
N ARG A 964 -13.24 11.10 -44.94
CA ARG A 964 -12.71 9.75 -45.24
C ARG A 964 -11.20 9.73 -45.17
N ILE A 965 -10.62 8.68 -44.58
CA ILE A 965 -9.17 8.46 -44.51
C ILE A 965 -8.69 8.00 -45.88
N ARG A 966 -7.90 8.85 -46.54
CA ARG A 966 -7.37 8.64 -47.89
C ARG A 966 -5.90 8.23 -47.90
N TRP A 967 -5.20 8.39 -46.79
CA TRP A 967 -3.82 7.94 -46.58
C TRP A 967 -3.54 7.83 -45.07
N GLN A 968 -2.70 6.90 -44.65
CA GLN A 968 -2.30 6.73 -43.24
C GLN A 968 -0.83 6.31 -43.09
N ALA A 969 -0.23 6.64 -41.95
CA ALA A 969 1.11 6.20 -41.55
C ALA A 969 1.28 6.17 -40.02
N SER A 970 2.42 5.65 -39.55
CA SER A 970 2.82 5.65 -38.13
C SER A 970 4.34 5.83 -37.97
N GLY A 971 4.78 6.21 -36.76
CA GLY A 971 6.20 6.29 -36.40
C GLY A 971 6.94 7.48 -37.01
N LEU A 972 8.28 7.41 -37.09
CA LEU A 972 9.12 8.44 -37.72
C LEU A 972 8.99 8.40 -39.25
N ALA A 973 8.96 9.57 -39.90
CA ALA A 973 8.85 9.65 -41.36
C ALA A 973 10.15 9.25 -42.06
N THR A 974 10.06 8.46 -43.13
CA THR A 974 11.15 8.30 -44.11
C THR A 974 10.95 9.23 -45.31
N GLU A 975 12.01 9.48 -46.09
CA GLU A 975 11.94 10.36 -47.26
C GLU A 975 10.92 9.88 -48.32
N GLU A 976 10.85 8.55 -48.54
CA GLU A 976 9.87 7.95 -49.47
C GLU A 976 8.43 8.17 -49.01
N GLU A 977 8.17 8.03 -47.70
CA GLU A 977 6.83 8.19 -47.16
C GLU A 977 6.38 9.65 -47.12
N LEU A 978 7.31 10.59 -46.87
CA LEU A 978 7.06 12.02 -46.99
C LEU A 978 6.69 12.38 -48.44
N SER A 979 7.44 11.89 -49.41
CA SER A 979 7.13 12.10 -50.83
C SER A 979 5.73 11.57 -51.19
N SER A 980 5.37 10.39 -50.66
CA SER A 980 4.03 9.82 -50.85
C SER A 980 2.93 10.67 -50.20
N LEU A 981 3.12 11.16 -48.97
CA LEU A 981 2.17 12.04 -48.30
C LEU A 981 1.92 13.32 -49.10
N LEU A 982 2.99 13.99 -49.54
CA LEU A 982 2.90 15.24 -50.30
C LEU A 982 2.25 15.04 -51.68
N SER A 983 2.61 13.95 -52.37
CA SER A 983 2.01 13.57 -53.66
C SER A 983 0.52 13.24 -53.53
N CYS A 984 0.14 12.41 -52.54
CA CYS A 984 -1.26 12.06 -52.29
C CYS A 984 -2.10 13.29 -51.88
N THR A 985 -1.51 14.22 -51.12
CA THR A 985 -2.18 15.47 -50.74
C THR A 985 -2.41 16.36 -51.96
N SER A 986 -1.41 16.50 -52.83
CA SER A 986 -1.56 17.25 -54.09
C SER A 986 -2.62 16.62 -54.99
N PHE A 987 -2.62 15.28 -55.10
CA PHE A 987 -3.64 14.54 -55.84
C PHE A 987 -5.06 14.80 -55.30
N LEU A 988 -5.27 14.82 -53.98
CA LEU A 988 -6.57 15.17 -53.40
C LEU A 988 -7.02 16.59 -53.72
N LEU A 989 -6.08 17.52 -53.83
CA LEU A 989 -6.38 18.89 -54.22
C LEU A 989 -6.75 18.97 -55.72
N ASP A 990 -6.18 18.12 -56.56
CA ASP A 990 -6.44 18.11 -58.01
C ASP A 990 -7.68 17.28 -58.39
N GLU A 991 -7.92 16.13 -57.74
CA GLU A 991 -9.06 15.21 -57.95
C GLU A 991 -10.42 15.93 -57.82
N GLU A 992 -10.48 17.00 -57.02
CA GLU A 992 -11.69 17.80 -56.78
C GLU A 992 -11.62 19.23 -57.34
N SER A 993 -10.72 19.46 -58.30
CA SER A 993 -10.74 20.65 -59.18
C SER A 993 -11.38 20.37 -60.55
N LYS A 994 -11.64 19.09 -60.83
CA LYS A 994 -12.55 18.59 -61.86
C LYS A 994 -13.88 18.23 -61.20
#